data_AF-A0A7S2K0A1-F1
#
_entry.id   AF-A0A7S2K0A1-F1
#
_cell.length_a   1.000
_cell.length_b   1.000
_cell.length_c   1.000
_cell.angle_alpha   90.00
_cell.angle_beta   90.00
_cell.angle_gamma   90.00
#
_symmetry.space_group_name_H-M   'P 1'
#
loop_
_entity.id
_entity.type
_entity.pdbx_description
1 polymer ?
#
loop_
_entity_poly.entity_id
_entity_poly.type
_entity_poly.pdbx_seq_one_letter_code
_entity_poly.pdbx_strand_id
1 'polypeptide(L)'
;QNNWQQQRQQQEDWRMKEMEERKKQLEDSKMKMMEERMRQQADLQKKQEELKIKQEQQKADQQKRIAEAKAMMAIRRTMQKVRQATPDSFAEAHAELTQIMEAEFKNCSEAGGKQVKEEADKIVETVKARVDAVFEQRRKVQEEKERKERERLELEARAKALAEELQGLIAEAVAAGKAVSDAVASLADFAGNGREEAEAAVAAADGAERTAKEKFTRCTDFILEHRATLRTVLPDPAAAAKAAAPKVLAKVIAAKALAAKAPAQAPVQAPEDGEAAPAAAEEPPAETVQQATQRAIGELAEAKKATQAAAAKRPGLKARALRRAAALEQTTAVKAMFKRYDRDGDKKLNKAEIAAYAKGEFSFALQPALIDRFLETCDQDAGAKSQSAGEEDFLRVRQFVGLKRQLKVMDKLREKRLEREKAVEKARGQLKDAIAAIAKEVQAAEAAVSEAEAQVNPLGKKVRELTTPAIYELADKVEPVVRASSSTAAAARKAFEGLVDGFEAGMQDTLRAVVKSDQFAKKIHMQTLRFAPRISRAENLLDRFRRDAERKEELKRLEEQRKVEEEKRKAEEEVKKKEAEEKKKAEEEAKKKEEEEKAAQKAAEKEAADEAKAAEEPAEGEPEATETKDEEKMDGEGAEEAEKAEDGDGKRKAGEALDESPDEPAAKAAKTE
;
A
#
# COMPACT_ATOMS: atom_id res chain seq x y z
N GLN A 1 3.29 32.81 202.47
CA GLN A 1 4.11 32.53 201.27
C GLN A 1 3.41 31.72 200.18
N ASN A 2 2.43 30.84 200.48
CA ASN A 2 1.91 29.85 199.52
C ASN A 2 1.36 30.36 198.17
N ASN A 3 0.85 31.60 198.07
CA ASN A 3 0.19 32.08 196.85
C ASN A 3 1.14 32.20 195.62
N TRP A 4 2.45 32.29 195.84
CA TRP A 4 3.44 32.54 194.78
C TRP A 4 3.92 31.28 194.03
N GLN A 5 3.72 30.08 194.59
CA GLN A 5 4.09 28.83 193.89
C GLN A 5 2.98 28.36 192.95
N GLN A 6 1.71 28.48 193.36
CA GLN A 6 0.57 27.98 192.59
C GLN A 6 0.38 28.73 191.26
N GLN A 7 0.67 30.03 191.23
CA GLN A 7 0.62 30.84 190.00
C GLN A 7 1.68 30.44 188.96
N ARG A 8 2.80 29.83 189.39
CA ARG A 8 3.91 29.46 188.49
C ARG A 8 3.59 28.19 187.70
N GLN A 9 3.03 27.16 188.34
CA GLN A 9 2.62 25.92 187.66
C GLN A 9 1.55 26.18 186.58
N GLN A 10 0.60 27.08 186.84
CA GLN A 10 -0.44 27.43 185.85
C GLN A 10 0.11 28.07 184.57
N GLN A 11 1.27 28.75 184.61
CA GLN A 11 1.91 29.29 183.41
C GLN A 11 2.66 28.23 182.59
N GLU A 12 3.08 27.13 183.21
CA GLU A 12 3.83 26.05 182.55
C GLU A 12 2.85 25.09 181.84
N ASP A 13 1.74 24.71 182.49
CA ASP A 13 0.67 23.91 181.88
C ASP A 13 0.02 24.60 180.66
N TRP A 14 -0.16 25.93 180.72
CA TRP A 14 -0.76 26.70 179.62
C TRP A 14 0.13 26.67 178.36
N ARG A 15 1.44 26.84 178.53
CA ARG A 15 2.43 26.78 177.43
C ARG A 15 2.54 25.40 176.80
N MET A 16 2.39 24.32 177.57
CA MET A 16 2.39 22.97 177.03
C MET A 16 1.21 22.73 176.08
N LYS A 17 0.00 23.20 176.44
CA LYS A 17 -1.20 23.07 175.59
C LYS A 17 -1.10 23.89 174.30
N GLU A 18 -0.63 25.14 174.38
CA GLU A 18 -0.42 25.99 173.19
C GLU A 18 0.55 25.33 172.19
N MET A 19 1.58 24.65 172.68
CA MET A 19 2.54 23.90 171.84
C MET A 19 1.93 22.64 171.21
N GLU A 20 1.08 21.89 171.91
CA GLU A 20 0.39 20.72 171.34
C GLU A 20 -0.64 21.10 170.27
N GLU A 21 -1.49 22.11 170.52
CA GLU A 21 -2.50 22.56 169.54
C GLU A 21 -1.85 23.06 168.25
N ARG A 22 -0.77 23.85 168.36
CA ARG A 22 0.01 24.34 167.22
C ARG A 22 0.68 23.21 166.43
N LYS A 23 1.09 22.13 167.11
CA LYS A 23 1.67 20.93 166.47
C LYS A 23 0.60 20.17 165.68
N LYS A 24 -0.59 19.99 166.26
CA LYS A 24 -1.74 19.30 165.65
C LYS A 24 -2.24 19.99 164.39
N GLN A 25 -2.33 21.34 164.40
CA GLN A 25 -2.69 22.13 163.21
C GLN A 25 -1.70 21.96 162.04
N LEU A 26 -0.41 21.80 162.32
CA LEU A 26 0.62 21.55 161.30
C LEU A 26 0.53 20.14 160.70
N GLU A 27 0.03 19.17 161.45
CA GLU A 27 -0.17 17.79 160.99
C GLU A 27 -1.43 17.65 160.14
N ASP A 28 -2.56 18.24 160.57
CA ASP A 28 -3.81 18.31 159.78
C ASP A 28 -3.62 19.05 158.44
N SER A 29 -2.84 20.14 158.44
CA SER A 29 -2.51 20.91 157.23
C SER A 29 -1.68 20.10 156.24
N LYS A 30 -0.69 19.34 156.73
CA LYS A 30 0.11 18.41 155.90
C LYS A 30 -0.73 17.27 155.33
N MET A 31 -1.64 16.69 156.12
CA MET A 31 -2.55 15.62 155.67
C MET A 31 -3.43 16.09 154.52
N LYS A 32 -4.09 17.25 154.64
CA LYS A 32 -4.95 17.80 153.58
C LYS A 32 -4.18 18.12 152.31
N MET A 33 -2.99 18.74 152.43
CA MET A 33 -2.12 19.03 151.29
C MET A 33 -1.62 17.74 150.60
N MET A 34 -1.46 16.64 151.33
CA MET A 34 -1.12 15.34 150.75
C MET A 34 -2.32 14.67 150.06
N GLU A 35 -3.51 14.68 150.68
CA GLU A 35 -4.74 14.12 150.08
C GLU A 35 -5.13 14.82 148.77
N GLU A 36 -5.09 16.16 148.75
CA GLU A 36 -5.44 16.95 147.57
C GLU A 36 -4.45 16.72 146.43
N ARG A 37 -3.15 16.58 146.75
CA ARG A 37 -2.11 16.20 145.78
C ARG A 37 -2.32 14.78 145.23
N MET A 38 -2.75 13.83 146.05
CA MET A 38 -3.10 12.47 145.61
C MET A 38 -4.32 12.46 144.68
N ARG A 39 -5.36 13.26 144.96
CA ARG A 39 -6.50 13.44 144.04
C ARG A 39 -6.08 14.01 142.69
N GLN A 40 -5.28 15.07 142.69
CA GLN A 40 -4.76 15.68 141.45
C GLN A 40 -3.91 14.69 140.64
N GLN A 41 -3.10 13.85 141.28
CA GLN A 41 -2.36 12.78 140.59
C GLN A 41 -3.29 11.70 140.01
N ALA A 42 -4.33 11.28 140.73
CA ALA A 42 -5.28 10.27 140.26
C ALA A 42 -6.11 10.74 139.05
N ASP A 43 -6.58 12.00 139.05
CA ASP A 43 -7.34 12.55 137.91
C ASP A 43 -6.46 12.84 136.69
N LEU A 44 -5.18 13.16 136.89
CA LEU A 44 -4.20 13.23 135.82
C LEU A 44 -3.90 11.84 135.23
N GLN A 45 -3.79 10.80 136.06
CA GLN A 45 -3.61 9.41 135.60
C GLN A 45 -4.81 8.93 134.76
N LYS A 46 -6.05 9.11 135.24
CA LYS A 46 -7.26 8.74 134.49
C LYS A 46 -7.34 9.44 133.13
N LYS A 47 -7.04 10.75 133.06
CA LYS A 47 -7.02 11.49 131.79
C LYS A 47 -5.91 11.01 130.85
N GLN A 48 -4.75 10.59 131.38
CA GLN A 48 -3.71 9.96 130.58
C GLN A 48 -4.11 8.56 130.06
N GLU A 49 -4.87 7.79 130.84
CA GLU A 49 -5.36 6.47 130.42
C GLU A 49 -6.48 6.57 129.38
N GLU A 50 -7.45 7.46 129.57
CA GLU A 50 -8.51 7.70 128.57
C GLU A 50 -7.91 8.22 127.24
N LEU A 51 -6.92 9.11 127.31
CA LEU A 51 -6.18 9.56 126.13
C LEU A 51 -5.35 8.44 125.48
N LYS A 52 -4.75 7.52 126.25
CA LYS A 52 -4.07 6.34 125.70
C LYS A 52 -5.05 5.43 124.96
N ILE A 53 -6.17 5.04 125.59
CA ILE A 53 -7.20 4.19 124.98
C ILE A 53 -7.74 4.83 123.70
N LYS A 54 -8.02 6.14 123.72
CA LYS A 54 -8.52 6.87 122.54
C LYS A 54 -7.46 7.00 121.44
N GLN A 55 -6.19 7.17 121.78
CA GLN A 55 -5.08 7.09 120.81
C GLN A 55 -4.87 5.68 120.27
N GLU A 56 -5.07 4.64 121.07
CA GLU A 56 -4.92 3.24 120.66
C GLU A 56 -6.06 2.81 119.74
N GLN A 57 -7.30 3.21 120.01
CA GLN A 57 -8.43 3.05 119.09
C GLN A 57 -8.17 3.81 117.76
N GLN A 58 -7.73 5.07 117.83
CA GLN A 58 -7.39 5.83 116.62
C GLN A 58 -6.23 5.20 115.84
N LYS A 59 -5.20 4.67 116.51
CA LYS A 59 -4.10 3.92 115.87
C LYS A 59 -4.60 2.62 115.25
N ALA A 60 -5.47 1.87 115.92
CA ALA A 60 -6.03 0.62 115.41
C ALA A 60 -6.91 0.84 114.17
N ASP A 61 -7.78 1.85 114.18
CA ASP A 61 -8.62 2.16 113.01
C ASP A 61 -7.84 2.83 111.88
N GLN A 62 -6.79 3.60 112.17
CA GLN A 62 -5.81 4.03 111.16
C GLN A 62 -5.06 2.83 110.58
N GLN A 63 -4.61 1.86 111.40
CA GLN A 63 -3.94 0.65 110.93
C GLN A 63 -4.85 -0.23 110.06
N LYS A 64 -6.15 -0.39 110.41
CA LYS A 64 -7.13 -1.07 109.55
C LYS A 64 -7.28 -0.35 108.20
N ARG A 65 -7.48 0.98 108.20
CA ARG A 65 -7.59 1.77 106.95
C ARG A 65 -6.31 1.72 106.11
N ILE A 66 -5.14 1.67 106.74
CA ILE A 66 -3.84 1.48 106.06
C ILE A 66 -3.74 0.05 105.48
N ALA A 67 -4.21 -0.97 106.18
CA ALA A 67 -4.26 -2.35 105.69
C ALA A 67 -5.23 -2.49 104.50
N GLU A 68 -6.45 -1.99 104.61
CA GLU A 68 -7.45 -1.94 103.53
C GLU A 68 -6.91 -1.19 102.29
N ALA A 69 -6.31 -0.01 102.49
CA ALA A 69 -5.70 0.75 101.40
C ALA A 69 -4.52 0.01 100.76
N LYS A 70 -3.68 -0.67 101.56
CA LYS A 70 -2.56 -1.48 101.07
C LYS A 70 -3.05 -2.70 100.27
N ALA A 71 -4.06 -3.40 100.74
CA ALA A 71 -4.68 -4.54 100.08
C ALA A 71 -5.29 -4.14 98.73
N MET A 72 -6.12 -3.08 98.70
CA MET A 72 -6.69 -2.55 97.47
C MET A 72 -5.62 -2.06 96.48
N MET A 73 -4.54 -1.43 96.97
CA MET A 73 -3.41 -1.03 96.13
C MET A 73 -2.61 -2.23 95.58
N ALA A 74 -2.45 -3.31 96.35
CA ALA A 74 -1.77 -4.52 95.91
C ALA A 74 -2.54 -5.18 94.75
N ILE A 75 -3.86 -5.37 94.91
CA ILE A 75 -4.71 -5.96 93.87
C ILE A 75 -4.78 -5.03 92.64
N ARG A 76 -4.95 -3.71 92.82
CA ARG A 76 -4.94 -2.76 91.69
C ARG A 76 -3.59 -2.72 90.94
N ARG A 77 -2.48 -3.01 91.62
CA ARG A 77 -1.15 -3.12 90.98
C ARG A 77 -1.04 -4.36 90.09
N THR A 78 -1.61 -5.50 90.46
CA THR A 78 -1.64 -6.71 89.60
C THR A 78 -2.72 -6.64 88.52
N MET A 79 -3.87 -6.01 88.78
CA MET A 79 -4.84 -5.65 87.73
C MET A 79 -4.18 -4.79 86.63
N GLN A 80 -3.30 -3.87 87.02
CA GLN A 80 -2.55 -3.05 86.06
C GLN A 80 -1.45 -3.86 85.33
N LYS A 81 -0.81 -4.86 85.97
CA LYS A 81 0.04 -5.84 85.25
C LYS A 81 -0.77 -6.58 84.18
N VAL A 82 -1.95 -7.11 84.53
CA VAL A 82 -2.82 -7.83 83.58
C VAL A 82 -3.23 -6.93 82.41
N ARG A 83 -3.63 -5.67 82.65
CA ARG A 83 -3.88 -4.69 81.57
C ARG A 83 -2.71 -4.52 80.60
N GLN A 84 -1.48 -4.61 81.09
CA GLN A 84 -0.24 -4.45 80.32
C GLN A 84 0.32 -5.77 79.76
N ALA A 85 -0.27 -6.92 80.08
CA ALA A 85 0.25 -8.22 79.66
C ALA A 85 0.17 -8.44 78.13
N THR A 86 1.20 -9.09 77.60
CA THR A 86 1.27 -9.54 76.20
C THR A 86 0.63 -10.92 76.06
N PRO A 87 0.34 -11.41 74.83
CA PRO A 87 -0.19 -12.78 74.65
C PRO A 87 0.65 -13.86 75.33
N ASP A 88 1.96 -13.61 75.37
CA ASP A 88 2.98 -14.53 75.86
C ASP A 88 3.19 -14.46 77.39
N SER A 89 2.66 -13.42 78.07
CA SER A 89 2.75 -13.23 79.54
C SER A 89 1.41 -13.15 80.28
N PHE A 90 0.29 -13.21 79.55
CA PHE A 90 -1.05 -13.08 80.13
C PHE A 90 -1.40 -14.17 81.15
N ALA A 91 -1.00 -15.41 80.90
CA ALA A 91 -1.27 -16.53 81.81
C ALA A 91 -0.60 -16.33 83.20
N GLU A 92 0.65 -15.87 83.21
CA GLU A 92 1.40 -15.60 84.45
C GLU A 92 0.82 -14.39 85.20
N ALA A 93 0.57 -13.29 84.50
CA ALA A 93 -0.03 -12.09 85.09
C ALA A 93 -1.45 -12.35 85.64
N HIS A 94 -2.23 -13.19 84.98
CA HIS A 94 -3.53 -13.63 85.47
C HIS A 94 -3.40 -14.47 86.75
N ALA A 95 -2.48 -15.44 86.78
CA ALA A 95 -2.24 -16.26 87.96
C ALA A 95 -1.78 -15.44 89.17
N GLU A 96 -0.87 -14.47 88.98
CA GLU A 96 -0.51 -13.51 90.02
C GLU A 96 -1.73 -12.73 90.55
N LEU A 97 -2.61 -12.26 89.66
CA LEU A 97 -3.81 -11.51 90.05
C LEU A 97 -4.75 -12.40 90.90
N THR A 98 -4.99 -13.64 90.48
CA THR A 98 -5.82 -14.58 91.26
C THR A 98 -5.22 -14.82 92.66
N GLN A 99 -3.93 -15.13 92.76
CA GLN A 99 -3.26 -15.37 94.05
C GLN A 99 -3.28 -14.15 94.98
N ILE A 100 -3.04 -12.95 94.44
CA ILE A 100 -3.01 -11.71 95.24
C ILE A 100 -4.43 -11.26 95.63
N MET A 101 -5.45 -11.58 94.82
CA MET A 101 -6.84 -11.47 95.26
C MET A 101 -7.14 -12.45 96.40
N GLU A 102 -6.82 -13.74 96.28
CA GLU A 102 -7.07 -14.73 97.34
C GLU A 102 -6.38 -14.40 98.68
N ALA A 103 -5.19 -13.80 98.62
CA ALA A 103 -4.45 -13.33 99.79
C ALA A 103 -5.04 -12.06 100.43
N GLU A 104 -5.24 -11.00 99.63
CA GLU A 104 -5.54 -9.65 100.14
C GLU A 104 -7.04 -9.32 100.22
N PHE A 105 -7.93 -10.09 99.57
CA PHE A 105 -9.38 -9.85 99.62
C PHE A 105 -9.96 -9.95 101.05
N LYS A 106 -9.33 -10.74 101.93
CA LYS A 106 -9.65 -10.85 103.37
C LYS A 106 -9.37 -9.55 104.14
N ASN A 107 -8.50 -8.69 103.60
CA ASN A 107 -8.12 -7.40 104.16
C ASN A 107 -8.93 -6.23 103.53
N CYS A 108 -9.92 -6.52 102.69
CA CYS A 108 -10.78 -5.52 102.05
C CYS A 108 -12.15 -5.43 102.75
N SER A 109 -12.74 -4.23 102.79
CA SER A 109 -14.14 -4.05 103.20
C SER A 109 -15.11 -4.60 102.14
N GLU A 110 -16.32 -5.03 102.54
CA GLU A 110 -17.25 -5.72 101.64
C GLU A 110 -17.59 -4.94 100.36
N ALA A 111 -17.71 -3.62 100.46
CA ALA A 111 -17.99 -2.75 99.31
C ALA A 111 -16.76 -2.63 98.39
N GLY A 112 -15.57 -2.42 98.97
CA GLY A 112 -14.32 -2.32 98.22
C GLY A 112 -13.95 -3.64 97.53
N GLY A 113 -14.11 -4.77 98.21
CA GLY A 113 -13.86 -6.11 97.66
C GLY A 113 -14.75 -6.42 96.45
N LYS A 114 -16.06 -6.11 96.52
CA LYS A 114 -16.99 -6.27 95.39
C LYS A 114 -16.57 -5.42 94.18
N GLN A 115 -16.26 -4.13 94.39
CA GLN A 115 -15.79 -3.23 93.34
C GLN A 115 -14.48 -3.70 92.69
N VAL A 116 -13.47 -4.04 93.51
CA VAL A 116 -12.16 -4.51 93.03
C VAL A 116 -12.30 -5.84 92.26
N LYS A 117 -13.18 -6.75 92.70
CA LYS A 117 -13.47 -7.98 91.94
C LYS A 117 -14.11 -7.69 90.59
N GLU A 118 -15.16 -6.87 90.54
CA GLU A 118 -15.78 -6.48 89.27
C GLU A 118 -14.83 -5.75 88.32
N GLU A 119 -13.95 -4.88 88.84
CA GLU A 119 -12.90 -4.25 88.04
C GLU A 119 -11.90 -5.29 87.51
N ALA A 120 -11.52 -6.29 88.32
CA ALA A 120 -10.59 -7.35 87.93
C ALA A 120 -11.17 -8.28 86.87
N ASP A 121 -12.40 -8.78 87.06
CA ASP A 121 -13.08 -9.69 86.12
C ASP A 121 -13.22 -9.03 84.74
N LYS A 122 -13.68 -7.77 84.68
CA LYS A 122 -13.81 -6.98 83.44
C LYS A 122 -12.45 -6.72 82.75
N ILE A 123 -11.37 -6.56 83.52
CA ILE A 123 -10.00 -6.44 82.99
C ILE A 123 -9.54 -7.77 82.38
N VAL A 124 -9.78 -8.89 83.07
CA VAL A 124 -9.42 -10.23 82.59
C VAL A 124 -10.11 -10.54 81.28
N GLU A 125 -11.43 -10.31 81.16
CA GLU A 125 -12.16 -10.51 79.91
C GLU A 125 -11.63 -9.61 78.77
N THR A 126 -11.45 -8.32 79.04
CA THR A 126 -10.98 -7.35 78.02
C THR A 126 -9.57 -7.70 77.52
N VAL A 127 -8.67 -8.12 78.41
CA VAL A 127 -7.30 -8.50 78.03
C VAL A 127 -7.29 -9.87 77.35
N LYS A 128 -8.10 -10.84 77.81
CA LYS A 128 -8.24 -12.15 77.17
C LYS A 128 -8.71 -12.00 75.72
N ALA A 129 -9.78 -11.24 75.48
CA ALA A 129 -10.27 -10.96 74.12
C ALA A 129 -9.20 -10.27 73.24
N ARG A 130 -8.39 -9.36 73.81
CA ARG A 130 -7.24 -8.76 73.11
C ARG A 130 -6.16 -9.79 72.78
N VAL A 131 -5.86 -10.71 73.69
CA VAL A 131 -4.86 -11.77 73.52
C VAL A 131 -5.30 -12.77 72.46
N ASP A 132 -6.56 -13.24 72.52
CA ASP A 132 -7.15 -14.17 71.55
C ASP A 132 -7.17 -13.55 70.14
N ALA A 133 -7.56 -12.28 70.01
CA ALA A 133 -7.52 -11.55 68.74
C ALA A 133 -6.10 -11.39 68.17
N VAL A 134 -5.08 -11.18 69.03
CA VAL A 134 -3.67 -11.13 68.60
C VAL A 134 -3.16 -12.52 68.21
N PHE A 135 -3.59 -13.60 68.87
CA PHE A 135 -3.28 -14.96 68.42
C PHE A 135 -3.91 -15.27 67.05
N GLU A 136 -5.18 -14.89 66.82
CA GLU A 136 -5.78 -15.01 65.48
C GLU A 136 -5.02 -14.20 64.41
N GLN A 137 -4.64 -12.96 64.71
CA GLN A 137 -3.87 -12.13 63.76
C GLN A 137 -2.48 -12.73 63.49
N ARG A 138 -1.78 -13.21 64.53
CA ARG A 138 -0.51 -13.95 64.37
C ARG A 138 -0.70 -15.17 63.47
N ARG A 139 -1.78 -15.95 63.66
CA ARG A 139 -2.10 -17.14 62.85
C ARG A 139 -2.38 -16.78 61.39
N LYS A 140 -3.26 -15.80 61.13
CA LYS A 140 -3.60 -15.32 59.78
C LYS A 140 -2.39 -14.75 59.03
N VAL A 141 -1.52 -14.00 59.72
CA VAL A 141 -0.26 -13.50 59.15
C VAL A 141 0.73 -14.63 58.86
N GLN A 142 0.75 -15.69 59.67
CA GLN A 142 1.60 -16.86 59.44
C GLN A 142 1.08 -17.71 58.27
N GLU A 143 -0.23 -17.99 58.22
CA GLU A 143 -0.92 -18.65 57.10
C GLU A 143 -0.66 -17.89 55.78
N GLU A 144 -0.77 -16.56 55.77
CA GLU A 144 -0.44 -15.74 54.60
C GLU A 144 1.04 -15.78 54.21
N LYS A 145 1.97 -15.78 55.18
CA LYS A 145 3.41 -15.91 54.89
C LYS A 145 3.71 -17.24 54.23
N GLU A 146 3.24 -18.34 54.82
CA GLU A 146 3.45 -19.68 54.27
C GLU A 146 2.80 -19.85 52.91
N ARG A 147 1.63 -19.25 52.66
CA ARG A 147 1.01 -19.26 51.34
C ARG A 147 1.85 -18.48 50.31
N LYS A 148 2.32 -17.28 50.65
CA LYS A 148 3.18 -16.44 49.79
C LYS A 148 4.56 -17.07 49.56
N GLU A 149 5.08 -17.81 50.54
CA GLU A 149 6.34 -18.55 50.44
C GLU A 149 6.19 -19.78 49.54
N ARG A 150 5.08 -20.54 49.65
CA ARG A 150 4.76 -21.64 48.72
C ARG A 150 4.53 -21.12 47.30
N GLU A 151 3.73 -20.05 47.12
CA GLU A 151 3.53 -19.38 45.84
C GLU A 151 4.87 -18.94 45.21
N ARG A 152 5.78 -18.37 46.02
CA ARG A 152 7.12 -17.97 45.57
C ARG A 152 7.98 -19.18 45.19
N LEU A 153 8.02 -20.23 46.00
CA LEU A 153 8.82 -21.43 45.74
C LEU A 153 8.33 -22.17 44.49
N GLU A 154 7.01 -22.24 44.26
CA GLU A 154 6.46 -22.76 43.01
C GLU A 154 6.84 -21.92 41.79
N LEU A 155 6.80 -20.58 41.89
CA LEU A 155 7.21 -19.70 40.81
C LEU A 155 8.72 -19.81 40.51
N GLU A 156 9.57 -19.88 41.54
CA GLU A 156 11.01 -20.09 41.37
C GLU A 156 11.33 -21.48 40.78
N ALA A 157 10.60 -22.53 41.17
CA ALA A 157 10.75 -23.87 40.60
C ALA A 157 10.33 -23.93 39.13
N ARG A 158 9.15 -23.38 38.79
CA ARG A 158 8.66 -23.31 37.39
C ARG A 158 9.61 -22.52 36.49
N ALA A 159 10.13 -21.39 36.99
CA ALA A 159 11.05 -20.56 36.22
C ALA A 159 12.46 -21.17 36.07
N LYS A 160 12.91 -22.05 36.98
CA LYS A 160 14.10 -22.89 36.79
C LYS A 160 13.89 -23.96 35.72
N ALA A 161 12.77 -24.68 35.75
CA ALA A 161 12.46 -25.69 34.74
C ALA A 161 12.39 -25.08 33.31
N LEU A 162 11.73 -23.92 33.16
CA LEU A 162 11.69 -23.19 31.89
C LEU A 162 13.07 -22.64 31.45
N ALA A 163 13.97 -22.35 32.40
CA ALA A 163 15.33 -21.94 32.10
C ALA A 163 16.18 -23.11 31.56
N GLU A 164 16.04 -24.31 32.15
CA GLU A 164 16.70 -25.53 31.70
C GLU A 164 16.19 -26.00 30.32
N GLU A 165 14.86 -25.93 30.09
CA GLU A 165 14.27 -26.23 28.78
C GLU A 165 14.77 -25.25 27.69
N LEU A 166 14.83 -23.96 28.00
CA LEU A 166 15.40 -22.95 27.10
C LEU A 166 16.86 -23.23 26.76
N GLN A 167 17.68 -23.66 27.73
CA GLN A 167 19.07 -24.05 27.47
C GLN A 167 19.17 -25.25 26.51
N GLY A 168 18.30 -26.25 26.66
CA GLY A 168 18.20 -27.38 25.72
C GLY A 168 17.87 -26.94 24.30
N LEU A 169 16.83 -26.11 24.13
CA LEU A 169 16.44 -25.55 22.83
C LEU A 169 17.56 -24.71 22.20
N ILE A 170 18.27 -23.91 23.00
CA ILE A 170 19.40 -23.10 22.54
C ILE A 170 20.56 -23.99 22.08
N ALA A 171 20.94 -25.01 22.85
CA ALA A 171 22.02 -25.93 22.47
C ALA A 171 21.70 -26.64 21.14
N GLU A 172 20.45 -27.07 20.96
CA GLU A 172 19.95 -27.63 19.71
C GLU A 172 20.02 -26.65 18.52
N ALA A 173 19.75 -25.36 18.73
CA ALA A 173 19.81 -24.32 17.71
C ALA A 173 21.24 -23.92 17.36
N VAL A 174 22.14 -23.82 18.35
CA VAL A 174 23.58 -23.59 18.16
C VAL A 174 24.21 -24.73 17.35
N ALA A 175 23.86 -25.98 17.67
CA ALA A 175 24.32 -27.16 16.92
C ALA A 175 23.85 -27.14 15.44
N ALA A 176 22.59 -26.76 15.19
CA ALA A 176 22.08 -26.62 13.82
C ALA A 176 22.74 -25.43 13.07
N GLY A 177 22.99 -24.31 13.75
CA GLY A 177 23.74 -23.19 13.18
C GLY A 177 25.17 -23.57 12.78
N LYS A 178 25.84 -24.41 13.59
CA LYS A 178 27.13 -25.00 13.21
C LYS A 178 27.02 -25.90 11.98
N ALA A 179 25.99 -26.74 11.86
CA ALA A 179 25.78 -27.55 10.66
C ALA A 179 25.64 -26.72 9.37
N VAL A 180 25.10 -25.49 9.44
CA VAL A 180 25.10 -24.53 8.30
C VAL A 180 26.52 -24.07 7.98
N SER A 181 27.33 -23.72 8.99
CA SER A 181 28.74 -23.37 8.79
C SER A 181 29.50 -24.48 8.08
N ASP A 182 29.38 -25.71 8.58
CA ASP A 182 30.15 -26.86 8.10
C ASP A 182 29.69 -27.28 6.68
N ALA A 183 28.39 -27.21 6.37
CA ALA A 183 27.87 -27.44 5.02
C ALA A 183 28.25 -26.32 4.02
N VAL A 184 28.29 -25.05 4.47
CA VAL A 184 28.74 -23.92 3.63
C VAL A 184 30.25 -23.96 3.39
N ALA A 185 31.05 -24.42 4.36
CA ALA A 185 32.48 -24.69 4.16
C ALA A 185 32.70 -25.82 3.14
N SER A 186 31.97 -26.93 3.28
CA SER A 186 31.98 -28.05 2.31
C SER A 186 31.63 -27.60 0.88
N LEU A 187 30.75 -26.61 0.74
CA LEU A 187 30.40 -26.00 -0.54
C LEU A 187 31.45 -24.98 -1.05
N ALA A 188 32.25 -24.39 -0.17
CA ALA A 188 33.35 -23.49 -0.52
C ALA A 188 34.55 -24.25 -1.11
N ASP A 189 34.88 -25.38 -0.49
CA ASP A 189 35.98 -26.28 -0.86
C ASP A 189 35.55 -27.36 -1.88
N PHE A 190 34.34 -27.24 -2.44
CA PHE A 190 33.76 -28.22 -3.35
C PHE A 190 34.67 -28.51 -4.58
N ALA A 191 35.29 -29.69 -4.52
CA ALA A 191 36.17 -30.23 -5.55
C ALA A 191 35.52 -31.33 -6.39
N GLY A 192 34.23 -31.62 -6.18
CA GLY A 192 33.46 -32.60 -6.93
C GLY A 192 33.45 -32.31 -8.43
N ASN A 193 33.33 -33.37 -9.22
CA ASN A 193 33.47 -33.37 -10.67
C ASN A 193 32.13 -33.56 -11.41
N GLY A 194 31.07 -33.95 -10.71
CA GLY A 194 29.73 -34.14 -11.25
C GLY A 194 28.75 -33.01 -10.89
N ARG A 195 27.72 -32.84 -11.73
CA ARG A 195 26.60 -31.95 -11.44
C ARG A 195 25.71 -32.47 -10.32
N GLU A 196 25.47 -33.77 -10.27
CA GLU A 196 24.70 -34.42 -9.19
C GLU A 196 25.37 -34.21 -7.83
N GLU A 197 26.71 -34.35 -7.75
CA GLU A 197 27.50 -34.04 -6.55
C GLU A 197 27.34 -32.57 -6.12
N ALA A 198 27.34 -31.63 -7.07
CA ALA A 198 27.19 -30.21 -6.80
C ALA A 198 25.76 -29.86 -6.35
N GLU A 199 24.74 -30.44 -6.98
CA GLU A 199 23.33 -30.27 -6.58
C GLU A 199 23.04 -30.92 -5.22
N ALA A 200 23.66 -32.06 -4.90
CA ALA A 200 23.58 -32.70 -3.58
C ALA A 200 24.26 -31.90 -2.47
N ALA A 201 25.49 -31.39 -2.69
CA ALA A 201 26.19 -30.53 -1.74
C ALA A 201 25.42 -29.22 -1.47
N VAL A 202 24.81 -28.67 -2.52
CA VAL A 202 23.89 -27.53 -2.42
C VAL A 202 22.63 -27.89 -1.63
N ALA A 203 22.00 -29.04 -1.89
CA ALA A 203 20.81 -29.48 -1.17
C ALA A 203 21.08 -29.69 0.34
N ALA A 204 22.27 -30.20 0.70
CA ALA A 204 22.69 -30.33 2.09
C ALA A 204 22.81 -28.95 2.79
N ALA A 205 23.44 -27.96 2.15
CA ALA A 205 23.54 -26.61 2.69
C ALA A 205 22.17 -25.88 2.75
N ASP A 206 21.32 -26.06 1.73
CA ASP A 206 19.96 -25.53 1.68
C ASP A 206 19.07 -26.17 2.77
N GLY A 207 19.26 -27.45 3.09
CA GLY A 207 18.56 -28.18 4.16
C GLY A 207 19.03 -27.80 5.57
N ALA A 208 20.34 -27.68 5.78
CA ALA A 208 20.90 -27.21 7.05
C ALA A 208 20.39 -25.79 7.41
N GLU A 209 20.28 -24.89 6.44
CA GLU A 209 19.79 -23.53 6.70
C GLU A 209 18.32 -23.51 7.14
N ARG A 210 17.48 -24.44 6.64
CA ARG A 210 16.07 -24.58 7.06
C ARG A 210 15.98 -25.05 8.52
N THR A 211 16.63 -26.16 8.84
CA THR A 211 16.58 -26.72 10.21
C THR A 211 17.18 -25.77 11.25
N ALA A 212 18.25 -25.03 10.90
CA ALA A 212 18.76 -23.96 11.76
C ALA A 212 17.73 -22.83 11.97
N LYS A 213 17.06 -22.35 10.91
CA LYS A 213 16.01 -21.32 11.00
C LYS A 213 14.81 -21.76 11.85
N GLU A 214 14.37 -23.00 11.70
CA GLU A 214 13.28 -23.62 12.47
C GLU A 214 13.63 -23.70 13.97
N LYS A 215 14.88 -24.05 14.31
CA LYS A 215 15.32 -24.04 15.72
C LYS A 215 15.54 -22.62 16.27
N PHE A 216 16.08 -21.69 15.49
CA PHE A 216 16.22 -20.29 15.89
C PHE A 216 14.88 -19.56 16.06
N THR A 217 13.82 -19.99 15.39
CA THR A 217 12.45 -19.49 15.60
C THR A 217 11.84 -20.11 16.86
N ARG A 218 11.87 -21.45 17.00
CA ARG A 218 11.42 -22.13 18.24
C ARG A 218 12.06 -21.55 19.52
N CYS A 219 13.34 -21.19 19.48
CA CYS A 219 14.00 -20.49 20.60
C CYS A 219 13.45 -19.09 20.87
N THR A 220 13.20 -18.27 19.84
CA THR A 220 12.61 -16.93 20.04
C THR A 220 11.17 -17.00 20.50
N ASP A 221 10.41 -17.98 20.03
CA ASP A 221 9.00 -18.12 20.33
C ASP A 221 8.81 -18.56 21.79
N PHE A 222 9.61 -19.54 22.26
CA PHE A 222 9.69 -19.94 23.67
C PHE A 222 10.07 -18.77 24.60
N ILE A 223 11.05 -17.95 24.20
CA ILE A 223 11.46 -16.75 24.96
C ILE A 223 10.33 -15.71 25.05
N LEU A 224 9.47 -15.60 24.02
CA LEU A 224 8.34 -14.69 24.01
C LEU A 224 7.17 -15.20 24.86
N GLU A 225 6.82 -16.47 24.73
CA GLU A 225 5.73 -17.12 25.49
C GLU A 225 6.03 -17.15 26.99
N HIS A 226 7.25 -17.54 27.38
CA HIS A 226 7.65 -17.65 28.78
C HIS A 226 8.30 -16.37 29.35
N ARG A 227 8.26 -15.26 28.62
CA ARG A 227 8.92 -13.99 29.01
C ARG A 227 8.58 -13.51 30.42
N ALA A 228 7.32 -13.68 30.85
CA ALA A 228 6.84 -13.20 32.14
C ALA A 228 7.39 -14.04 33.31
N THR A 229 7.42 -15.37 33.17
CA THR A 229 7.96 -16.29 34.19
C THR A 229 9.48 -16.30 34.20
N LEU A 230 10.13 -16.26 33.03
CA LEU A 230 11.59 -16.11 32.96
C LEU A 230 12.06 -14.80 33.63
N ARG A 231 11.27 -13.71 33.58
CA ARG A 231 11.57 -12.45 34.27
C ARG A 231 11.39 -12.49 35.80
N THR A 232 10.79 -13.53 36.40
CA THR A 232 10.83 -13.66 37.88
C THR A 232 12.17 -14.22 38.36
N VAL A 233 12.92 -14.91 37.48
CA VAL A 233 14.27 -15.46 37.74
C VAL A 233 15.36 -14.65 37.02
N LEU A 234 15.03 -13.65 36.21
CA LEU A 234 15.99 -12.68 35.66
C LEU A 234 15.82 -11.32 36.36
N PRO A 235 16.80 -10.86 37.17
CA PRO A 235 16.62 -9.67 37.99
C PRO A 235 16.44 -8.41 37.14
N ASP A 236 15.47 -7.60 37.51
CA ASP A 236 15.29 -6.28 36.92
C ASP A 236 16.53 -5.41 37.22
N PRO A 237 17.14 -4.73 36.23
CA PRO A 237 18.43 -4.05 36.43
C PRO A 237 18.37 -2.94 37.49
N ALA A 238 17.19 -2.38 37.75
CA ALA A 238 16.95 -1.43 38.84
C ALA A 238 17.00 -2.04 40.26
N ALA A 239 16.82 -3.36 40.39
CA ALA A 239 16.88 -4.07 41.67
C ALA A 239 18.33 -4.44 42.05
N ALA A 240 19.12 -4.96 41.11
CA ALA A 240 20.53 -5.29 41.34
C ALA A 240 21.34 -4.05 41.79
N ALA A 241 21.05 -2.89 41.19
CA ALA A 241 21.67 -1.61 41.57
C ALA A 241 21.39 -1.17 43.02
N LYS A 242 20.34 -1.68 43.67
CA LYS A 242 19.98 -1.36 45.07
C LYS A 242 20.53 -2.36 46.10
N ALA A 243 20.95 -3.55 45.67
CA ALA A 243 21.55 -4.56 46.56
C ALA A 243 23.10 -4.40 46.70
N ALA A 244 23.75 -3.67 45.79
CA ALA A 244 25.20 -3.61 45.67
C ALA A 244 25.91 -2.52 46.50
N ALA A 245 25.20 -1.78 47.37
CA ALA A 245 25.79 -0.78 48.25
C ALA A 245 25.22 -0.88 49.67
N PRO A 246 26.04 -0.79 50.76
CA PRO A 246 27.41 -0.27 50.79
C PRO A 246 28.45 -1.23 51.39
N LYS A 247 29.38 -1.78 50.58
CA LYS A 247 30.63 -2.41 51.09
C LYS A 247 31.93 -2.05 50.35
N VAL A 248 31.88 -1.21 49.30
CA VAL A 248 33.07 -0.89 48.47
C VAL A 248 33.74 0.44 48.85
N LEU A 249 33.12 1.27 49.71
CA LEU A 249 33.63 2.59 50.12
C LEU A 249 34.77 2.57 51.17
N ALA A 250 35.23 1.39 51.61
CA ALA A 250 36.21 1.25 52.70
C ALA A 250 37.61 0.77 52.27
N LYS A 251 37.87 0.50 50.97
CA LYS A 251 39.18 -0.02 50.50
C LYS A 251 39.89 0.80 49.41
N VAL A 252 39.26 1.83 48.85
CA VAL A 252 39.83 2.60 47.71
C VAL A 252 40.65 3.83 48.15
N ILE A 253 40.56 4.24 49.42
CA ILE A 253 41.22 5.47 49.94
C ILE A 253 42.58 5.17 50.64
N ALA A 254 42.91 3.89 50.89
CA ALA A 254 44.06 3.49 51.72
C ALA A 254 45.36 3.14 50.95
N ALA A 255 45.38 3.19 49.62
CA ALA A 255 46.56 2.97 48.78
C ALA A 255 46.51 3.94 47.58
N LYS A 256 46.97 5.20 47.70
CA LYS A 256 48.38 5.60 47.78
C LYS A 256 49.18 5.00 46.62
N ALA A 257 49.21 5.62 45.44
CA ALA A 257 49.87 6.90 45.16
C ALA A 257 51.38 6.88 45.49
N LEU A 258 52.15 6.07 44.76
CA LEU A 258 53.61 6.20 44.62
C LEU A 258 54.12 5.45 43.38
N ALA A 259 55.17 6.02 42.77
CA ALA A 259 56.12 5.41 41.83
C ALA A 259 55.59 4.65 40.60
N ALA A 260 55.54 5.34 39.45
CA ALA A 260 55.75 4.71 38.15
C ALA A 260 57.23 4.79 37.76
N LYS A 261 57.89 3.65 37.48
CA LYS A 261 59.06 3.55 36.58
C LYS A 261 59.39 2.10 36.21
N ALA A 262 59.50 1.82 34.91
CA ALA A 262 60.14 0.61 34.36
C ALA A 262 61.63 0.92 34.05
N PRO A 263 62.57 -0.05 33.92
CA PRO A 263 62.49 -1.05 32.84
C PRO A 263 63.12 -2.45 33.08
N ALA A 264 62.70 -3.38 32.20
CA ALA A 264 63.51 -4.41 31.50
C ALA A 264 64.22 -5.60 32.21
N GLN A 265 64.07 -6.75 31.53
CA GLN A 265 64.95 -7.94 31.45
C GLN A 265 64.94 -9.00 32.57
N ALA A 266 65.30 -10.21 32.13
CA ALA A 266 65.35 -11.52 32.79
C ALA A 266 66.69 -12.20 32.35
N PRO A 267 67.02 -13.49 32.61
CA PRO A 267 66.26 -14.60 33.22
C PRO A 267 67.09 -15.48 34.20
N VAL A 268 66.68 -16.76 34.39
CA VAL A 268 67.46 -17.97 34.80
C VAL A 268 67.27 -18.54 36.23
N GLN A 269 66.56 -19.68 36.27
CA GLN A 269 66.69 -20.88 37.15
C GLN A 269 66.35 -20.83 38.67
N ALA A 270 66.14 -22.05 39.20
CA ALA A 270 65.72 -22.48 40.54
C ALA A 270 66.80 -23.48 41.09
N PRO A 271 66.63 -24.32 42.15
CA PRO A 271 65.43 -24.73 42.92
C PRO A 271 65.63 -24.78 44.48
N GLU A 272 64.76 -25.54 45.17
CA GLU A 272 64.86 -26.06 46.56
C GLU A 272 64.81 -25.00 47.71
N ASP A 273 64.12 -25.21 48.84
CA ASP A 273 63.20 -26.26 49.30
C ASP A 273 62.15 -25.68 50.29
N GLY A 274 60.99 -26.31 50.49
CA GLY A 274 59.96 -25.79 51.40
C GLY A 274 58.66 -26.60 51.51
N GLU A 275 58.64 -27.57 52.43
CA GLU A 275 57.55 -28.52 52.70
C GLU A 275 56.23 -27.85 53.18
N ALA A 276 55.13 -28.02 52.42
CA ALA A 276 53.77 -27.74 52.89
C ALA A 276 52.69 -28.47 52.06
N ALA A 277 51.63 -28.95 52.72
CA ALA A 277 50.41 -29.50 52.10
C ALA A 277 49.17 -29.05 52.89
N PRO A 278 47.94 -29.13 52.34
CA PRO A 278 47.56 -29.48 50.97
C PRO A 278 46.89 -28.32 50.21
N ALA A 279 47.03 -28.29 48.88
CA ALA A 279 46.21 -27.43 48.02
C ALA A 279 44.92 -28.17 47.62
N ALA A 280 43.80 -27.86 48.27
CA ALA A 280 42.50 -28.28 47.77
C ALA A 280 42.19 -27.53 46.46
N ALA A 281 41.60 -28.21 45.48
CA ALA A 281 41.23 -27.58 44.22
C ALA A 281 40.13 -26.54 44.45
N GLU A 282 40.37 -25.30 44.03
CA GLU A 282 39.39 -24.21 44.09
C GLU A 282 38.38 -24.40 42.94
N GLU A 283 37.29 -25.14 43.21
CA GLU A 283 36.18 -25.26 42.28
C GLU A 283 35.59 -23.87 41.96
N PRO A 284 35.39 -23.51 40.68
CA PRO A 284 34.81 -22.22 40.33
C PRO A 284 33.37 -22.13 40.87
N PRO A 285 32.93 -20.95 41.37
CA PRO A 285 31.63 -20.81 41.99
C PRO A 285 30.51 -21.18 41.01
N ALA A 286 29.63 -22.09 41.43
CA ALA A 286 28.58 -22.66 40.60
C ALA A 286 27.76 -21.57 39.86
N GLU A 287 27.81 -21.60 38.53
CA GLU A 287 27.15 -20.61 37.66
C GLU A 287 25.65 -20.62 37.93
N THR A 288 25.08 -19.46 38.30
CA THR A 288 23.65 -19.41 38.61
C THR A 288 22.82 -19.65 37.35
N VAL A 289 21.66 -20.29 37.48
CA VAL A 289 20.70 -20.52 36.37
C VAL A 289 20.37 -19.22 35.62
N GLN A 290 20.42 -18.07 36.30
CA GLN A 290 20.25 -16.73 35.72
C GLN A 290 21.39 -16.35 34.76
N GLN A 291 22.65 -16.57 35.18
CA GLN A 291 23.83 -16.31 34.37
C GLN A 291 23.92 -17.29 33.21
N ALA A 292 23.70 -18.59 33.47
CA ALA A 292 23.78 -19.64 32.47
C ALA A 292 22.68 -19.50 31.38
N THR A 293 21.51 -18.94 31.70
CA THR A 293 20.50 -18.59 30.67
C THR A 293 20.81 -17.30 29.92
N GLN A 294 21.29 -16.24 30.59
CA GLN A 294 21.72 -15.02 29.90
C GLN A 294 22.87 -15.31 28.92
N ARG A 295 23.83 -16.14 29.35
CA ARG A 295 24.92 -16.66 28.53
C ARG A 295 24.40 -17.44 27.33
N ALA A 296 23.52 -18.42 27.54
CA ALA A 296 22.91 -19.19 26.46
C ALA A 296 22.18 -18.28 25.44
N ILE A 297 21.46 -17.26 25.89
CA ILE A 297 20.80 -16.28 25.00
C ILE A 297 21.83 -15.46 24.19
N GLY A 298 23.00 -15.17 24.78
CA GLY A 298 24.14 -14.59 24.06
C GLY A 298 24.70 -15.54 22.99
N GLU A 299 25.00 -16.79 23.36
CA GLU A 299 25.49 -17.84 22.45
C GLU A 299 24.50 -18.11 21.30
N LEU A 300 23.18 -18.07 21.57
CA LEU A 300 22.12 -18.12 20.55
C LEU A 300 22.21 -16.94 19.56
N ALA A 301 22.43 -15.72 20.06
CA ALA A 301 22.53 -14.53 19.22
C ALA A 301 23.80 -14.54 18.35
N GLU A 302 24.93 -15.00 18.89
CA GLU A 302 26.17 -15.17 18.13
C GLU A 302 26.06 -16.30 17.09
N ALA A 303 25.49 -17.45 17.46
CA ALA A 303 25.23 -18.55 16.52
C ALA A 303 24.27 -18.13 15.39
N LYS A 304 23.22 -17.34 15.69
CA LYS A 304 22.30 -16.80 14.69
C LYS A 304 23.00 -15.83 13.73
N LYS A 305 23.89 -14.96 14.24
CA LYS A 305 24.74 -14.05 13.44
C LYS A 305 25.74 -14.80 12.57
N ALA A 306 26.41 -15.82 13.12
CA ALA A 306 27.34 -16.68 12.38
C ALA A 306 26.64 -17.46 11.27
N THR A 307 25.46 -18.02 11.57
CA THR A 307 24.60 -18.73 10.59
C THR A 307 24.17 -17.80 9.46
N GLN A 308 23.76 -16.56 9.76
CA GLN A 308 23.44 -15.55 8.74
C GLN A 308 24.66 -15.19 7.87
N ALA A 309 25.85 -15.07 8.45
CA ALA A 309 27.09 -14.81 7.72
C ALA A 309 27.54 -15.99 6.82
N ALA A 310 27.25 -17.23 7.21
CA ALA A 310 27.44 -18.41 6.37
C ALA A 310 26.39 -18.47 5.24
N ALA A 311 25.11 -18.31 5.57
CA ALA A 311 23.99 -18.27 4.63
C ALA A 311 24.18 -17.20 3.53
N ALA A 312 24.72 -16.02 3.87
CA ALA A 312 25.02 -14.96 2.92
C ALA A 312 26.06 -15.36 1.86
N LYS A 313 26.96 -16.30 2.16
CA LYS A 313 27.97 -16.83 1.21
C LYS A 313 27.39 -17.94 0.33
N ARG A 314 26.43 -18.72 0.83
CA ARG A 314 25.79 -19.86 0.13
C ARG A 314 25.41 -19.59 -1.33
N PRO A 315 24.70 -18.50 -1.72
CA PRO A 315 24.31 -18.29 -3.11
C PRO A 315 25.50 -18.12 -4.07
N GLY A 316 26.56 -17.42 -3.65
CA GLY A 316 27.78 -17.27 -4.45
C GLY A 316 28.53 -18.59 -4.62
N LEU A 317 28.60 -19.40 -3.56
CA LEU A 317 29.22 -20.71 -3.59
C LEU A 317 28.41 -21.73 -4.42
N LYS A 318 27.08 -21.72 -4.30
CA LYS A 318 26.13 -22.49 -5.15
C LYS A 318 26.35 -22.16 -6.63
N ALA A 319 26.43 -20.88 -6.99
CA ALA A 319 26.73 -20.46 -8.36
C ALA A 319 28.13 -20.92 -8.83
N ARG A 320 29.15 -20.85 -7.97
CA ARG A 320 30.51 -21.33 -8.26
C ARG A 320 30.57 -22.85 -8.49
N ALA A 321 29.94 -23.64 -7.62
CA ALA A 321 29.91 -25.10 -7.71
C ALA A 321 29.17 -25.57 -8.97
N LEU A 322 27.97 -25.05 -9.23
CA LEU A 322 27.19 -25.40 -10.43
C LEU A 322 27.89 -24.94 -11.72
N ARG A 323 28.54 -23.77 -11.74
CA ARG A 323 29.34 -23.32 -12.89
C ARG A 323 30.57 -24.20 -13.12
N ARG A 324 31.22 -24.69 -12.05
CA ARG A 324 32.34 -25.65 -12.15
C ARG A 324 31.85 -26.99 -12.74
N ALA A 325 30.75 -27.53 -12.23
CA ALA A 325 30.15 -28.76 -12.74
C ALA A 325 29.77 -28.64 -14.22
N ALA A 326 29.06 -27.58 -14.62
CA ALA A 326 28.69 -27.34 -16.03
C ALA A 326 29.92 -27.17 -16.95
N ALA A 327 31.01 -26.58 -16.46
CA ALA A 327 32.27 -26.49 -17.20
C ALA A 327 32.95 -27.87 -17.34
N LEU A 328 32.83 -28.74 -16.33
CA LEU A 328 33.31 -30.13 -16.39
C LEU A 328 32.44 -30.99 -17.32
N GLU A 329 31.11 -30.84 -17.32
CA GLU A 329 30.22 -31.47 -18.30
C GLU A 329 30.59 -31.05 -19.74
N GLN A 330 30.81 -29.75 -19.99
CA GLN A 330 31.18 -29.28 -21.32
C GLN A 330 32.59 -29.74 -21.74
N THR A 331 33.58 -29.70 -20.85
CA THR A 331 34.94 -30.16 -21.19
C THR A 331 35.03 -31.67 -21.34
N THR A 332 34.31 -32.46 -20.53
CA THR A 332 34.22 -33.92 -20.71
C THR A 332 33.47 -34.28 -22.00
N ALA A 333 32.39 -33.59 -22.35
CA ALA A 333 31.71 -33.78 -23.63
C ALA A 333 32.59 -33.40 -24.84
N VAL A 334 33.41 -32.34 -24.73
CA VAL A 334 34.40 -31.96 -25.76
C VAL A 334 35.50 -33.02 -25.88
N LYS A 335 36.07 -33.49 -24.76
CA LYS A 335 37.06 -34.60 -24.74
C LYS A 335 36.46 -35.92 -25.27
N ALA A 336 35.19 -36.19 -25.00
CA ALA A 336 34.49 -37.36 -25.54
C ALA A 336 34.21 -37.23 -27.04
N MET A 337 33.93 -36.04 -27.55
CA MET A 337 33.87 -35.79 -29.00
C MET A 337 35.25 -35.95 -29.65
N PHE A 338 36.32 -35.42 -29.05
CA PHE A 338 37.69 -35.58 -29.55
C PHE A 338 38.04 -37.07 -29.75
N LYS A 339 37.87 -37.88 -28.71
CA LYS A 339 38.07 -39.35 -28.71
C LYS A 339 37.15 -40.17 -29.63
N ARG A 340 36.18 -39.55 -30.32
CA ARG A 340 35.36 -40.21 -31.37
C ARG A 340 35.94 -40.02 -32.77
N TYR A 341 36.82 -39.03 -32.95
CA TYR A 341 37.39 -38.65 -34.24
C TYR A 341 38.90 -38.82 -34.32
N ASP A 342 39.61 -38.78 -33.18
CA ASP A 342 40.92 -39.41 -32.97
C ASP A 342 40.75 -40.94 -33.12
N ARG A 343 41.26 -41.50 -34.23
CA ARG A 343 41.06 -42.91 -34.63
C ARG A 343 42.32 -43.77 -34.52
N ASP A 344 43.49 -43.16 -34.63
CA ASP A 344 44.77 -43.84 -34.43
C ASP A 344 45.23 -43.81 -32.96
N GLY A 345 44.63 -42.96 -32.11
CA GLY A 345 44.88 -42.88 -30.68
C GLY A 345 46.06 -42.00 -30.30
N ASP A 346 46.62 -41.21 -31.23
CA ASP A 346 47.83 -40.41 -31.01
C ASP A 346 47.60 -39.14 -30.15
N LYS A 347 46.34 -38.86 -29.78
CA LYS A 347 45.84 -37.69 -29.05
C LYS A 347 45.92 -36.37 -29.83
N LYS A 348 45.89 -36.45 -31.15
CA LYS A 348 45.76 -35.32 -32.07
C LYS A 348 44.67 -35.64 -33.09
N LEU A 349 44.41 -34.70 -33.99
CA LEU A 349 43.49 -34.88 -35.10
C LEU A 349 44.23 -34.56 -36.39
N ASN A 350 44.38 -35.58 -37.23
CA ASN A 350 44.96 -35.45 -38.54
C ASN A 350 43.96 -34.84 -39.56
N LYS A 351 44.46 -34.48 -40.74
CA LYS A 351 43.68 -33.86 -41.82
C LYS A 351 42.43 -34.66 -42.23
N ALA A 352 42.49 -35.99 -42.22
CA ALA A 352 41.37 -36.85 -42.60
C ALA A 352 40.30 -36.89 -41.50
N GLU A 353 40.72 -36.84 -40.24
CA GLU A 353 39.84 -36.84 -39.07
C GLU A 353 39.11 -35.50 -38.89
N ILE A 354 39.79 -34.37 -39.12
CA ILE A 354 39.14 -33.05 -39.17
C ILE A 354 38.08 -32.99 -40.29
N ALA A 355 38.35 -33.60 -41.45
CA ALA A 355 37.37 -33.74 -42.51
C ALA A 355 36.22 -34.69 -42.13
N ALA A 356 36.50 -35.79 -41.41
CA ALA A 356 35.49 -36.73 -40.92
C ALA A 356 34.60 -36.09 -39.84
N TYR A 357 35.15 -35.32 -38.91
CA TYR A 357 34.45 -34.53 -37.89
C TYR A 357 33.44 -33.57 -38.53
N ALA A 358 33.88 -32.75 -39.49
CA ALA A 358 33.00 -31.78 -40.14
C ALA A 358 31.91 -32.44 -41.00
N LYS A 359 32.21 -33.58 -41.62
CA LYS A 359 31.22 -34.37 -42.37
C LYS A 359 30.24 -35.10 -41.44
N GLY A 360 30.70 -35.62 -40.31
CA GLY A 360 29.89 -36.35 -39.33
C GLY A 360 28.94 -35.43 -38.56
N GLU A 361 29.48 -34.49 -37.79
CA GLU A 361 28.69 -33.61 -36.92
C GLU A 361 27.83 -32.58 -37.69
N PHE A 362 28.26 -32.17 -38.88
CA PHE A 362 27.66 -31.02 -39.58
C PHE A 362 27.32 -31.25 -41.05
N SER A 363 27.47 -32.48 -41.58
CA SER A 363 27.26 -32.80 -43.01
C SER A 363 28.03 -31.89 -43.98
N PHE A 364 29.16 -31.33 -43.52
CA PHE A 364 29.86 -30.24 -44.19
C PHE A 364 31.26 -30.68 -44.67
N ALA A 365 31.41 -30.85 -45.99
CA ALA A 365 32.70 -31.12 -46.60
C ALA A 365 33.57 -29.85 -46.65
N LEU A 366 34.69 -29.84 -45.90
CA LEU A 366 35.76 -28.86 -46.08
C LEU A 366 36.63 -29.20 -47.30
N GLN A 367 37.20 -28.16 -47.92
CA GLN A 367 38.25 -28.33 -48.91
C GLN A 367 39.58 -28.68 -48.22
N PRO A 368 40.36 -29.67 -48.72
CA PRO A 368 41.63 -30.09 -48.13
C PRO A 368 42.60 -28.92 -47.84
N ALA A 369 42.81 -28.03 -48.81
CA ALA A 369 43.71 -26.87 -48.70
C ALA A 369 43.31 -25.86 -47.60
N LEU A 370 42.04 -25.83 -47.18
CA LEU A 370 41.61 -25.01 -46.05
C LEU A 370 41.99 -25.66 -44.71
N ILE A 371 41.97 -27.00 -44.63
CA ILE A 371 42.42 -27.74 -43.44
C ILE A 371 43.94 -27.62 -43.31
N ASP A 372 44.69 -27.71 -44.41
CA ASP A 372 46.15 -27.52 -44.43
C ASP A 372 46.56 -26.18 -43.80
N ARG A 373 45.93 -25.07 -44.26
CA ARG A 373 46.21 -23.73 -43.74
C ARG A 373 45.78 -23.54 -42.28
N PHE A 374 44.75 -24.27 -41.82
CA PHE A 374 44.36 -24.28 -40.41
C PHE A 374 45.41 -25.00 -39.55
N LEU A 375 45.86 -26.18 -39.99
CA LEU A 375 46.90 -26.96 -39.31
C LEU A 375 48.24 -26.21 -39.27
N GLU A 376 48.60 -25.52 -40.35
CA GLU A 376 49.75 -24.61 -40.38
C GLU A 376 49.65 -23.49 -39.33
N THR A 377 48.44 -22.99 -39.04
CA THR A 377 48.22 -21.98 -37.99
C THR A 377 48.37 -22.58 -36.59
N CYS A 378 47.90 -23.81 -36.36
CA CYS A 378 48.13 -24.52 -35.09
C CYS A 378 49.61 -24.87 -34.88
N ASP A 379 50.31 -25.34 -35.91
CA ASP A 379 51.75 -25.64 -35.86
C ASP A 379 52.61 -24.39 -35.56
N GLN A 380 52.20 -23.21 -36.06
CA GLN A 380 52.86 -21.93 -35.76
C GLN A 380 52.71 -21.56 -34.28
N ASP A 381 51.51 -21.67 -33.71
CA ASP A 381 51.26 -21.38 -32.28
C ASP A 381 51.93 -22.43 -31.35
N ALA A 382 52.03 -23.69 -31.78
CA ALA A 382 52.64 -24.78 -31.02
C ALA A 382 54.19 -24.81 -31.12
N GLY A 383 54.80 -24.01 -32.01
CA GLY A 383 56.24 -24.01 -32.26
C GLY A 383 56.79 -25.30 -32.87
N ALA A 384 55.93 -26.18 -33.39
CA ALA A 384 56.28 -27.51 -33.86
C ALA A 384 55.52 -27.87 -35.15
N LYS A 385 56.21 -28.48 -36.12
CA LYS A 385 55.61 -28.91 -37.40
C LYS A 385 54.96 -30.28 -37.23
N SER A 386 53.78 -30.32 -36.60
CA SER A 386 53.06 -31.55 -36.30
C SER A 386 52.08 -31.97 -37.40
N GLN A 387 51.59 -31.01 -38.20
CA GLN A 387 50.51 -31.16 -39.17
C GLN A 387 49.22 -31.79 -38.58
N SER A 388 48.97 -31.52 -37.30
CA SER A 388 47.94 -32.18 -36.50
C SER A 388 47.40 -31.24 -35.41
N ALA A 389 46.11 -31.30 -35.10
CA ALA A 389 45.52 -30.45 -34.04
C ALA A 389 45.42 -31.24 -32.72
N GLY A 390 46.07 -30.77 -31.65
CA GLY A 390 46.02 -31.44 -30.34
C GLY A 390 44.66 -31.33 -29.64
N GLU A 391 44.52 -32.01 -28.50
CA GLU A 391 43.30 -31.94 -27.66
C GLU A 391 42.92 -30.50 -27.27
N GLU A 392 43.92 -29.63 -27.07
CA GLU A 392 43.74 -28.20 -26.76
C GLU A 392 43.27 -27.38 -27.98
N ASP A 393 43.70 -27.75 -29.18
CA ASP A 393 43.32 -27.10 -30.44
C ASP A 393 41.95 -27.51 -30.96
N PHE A 394 41.34 -28.58 -30.42
CA PHE A 394 40.04 -29.06 -30.88
C PHE A 394 38.93 -28.01 -30.77
N LEU A 395 39.02 -27.09 -29.80
CA LEU A 395 38.10 -25.95 -29.71
C LEU A 395 38.27 -25.00 -30.91
N ARG A 396 39.51 -24.80 -31.38
CA ARG A 396 39.82 -24.03 -32.61
C ARG A 396 39.34 -24.76 -33.86
N VAL A 397 39.51 -26.08 -33.93
CA VAL A 397 38.96 -26.92 -35.02
C VAL A 397 37.44 -26.71 -35.13
N ARG A 398 36.71 -26.79 -34.01
CA ARG A 398 35.26 -26.57 -33.97
C ARG A 398 34.86 -25.16 -34.39
N GLN A 399 35.59 -24.13 -33.97
CA GLN A 399 35.36 -22.74 -34.41
C GLN A 399 35.61 -22.58 -35.92
N PHE A 400 36.71 -23.10 -36.43
CA PHE A 400 37.09 -23.05 -37.84
C PHE A 400 36.05 -23.70 -38.76
N VAL A 401 35.61 -24.92 -38.41
CA VAL A 401 34.53 -25.62 -39.13
C VAL A 401 33.22 -24.83 -39.08
N GLY A 402 32.88 -24.23 -37.93
CA GLY A 402 31.73 -23.34 -37.78
C GLY A 402 31.78 -22.11 -38.70
N LEU A 403 32.91 -21.41 -38.74
CA LEU A 403 33.13 -20.25 -39.61
C LEU A 403 33.04 -20.61 -41.09
N LYS A 404 33.66 -21.72 -41.53
CA LYS A 404 33.57 -22.18 -42.92
C LYS A 404 32.14 -22.58 -43.31
N ARG A 405 31.37 -23.17 -42.37
CA ARG A 405 29.94 -23.45 -42.58
C ARG A 405 29.12 -22.16 -42.73
N GLN A 406 29.37 -21.16 -41.88
CA GLN A 406 28.70 -19.85 -41.96
C GLN A 406 29.00 -19.12 -43.28
N LEU A 407 30.26 -19.10 -43.73
CA LEU A 407 30.63 -18.48 -45.01
C LEU A 407 29.85 -19.10 -46.18
N LYS A 408 29.77 -20.44 -46.29
CA LYS A 408 29.00 -21.11 -47.34
C LYS A 408 27.48 -20.84 -47.28
N VAL A 409 26.94 -20.46 -46.13
CA VAL A 409 25.55 -19.97 -46.00
C VAL A 409 25.44 -18.52 -46.45
N MET A 410 26.40 -17.66 -46.09
CA MET A 410 26.44 -16.26 -46.52
C MET A 410 26.63 -16.11 -48.04
N ASP A 411 27.42 -16.97 -48.68
CA ASP A 411 27.58 -16.98 -50.13
C ASP A 411 26.26 -17.34 -50.83
N LYS A 412 25.54 -18.38 -50.35
CA LYS A 412 24.18 -18.72 -50.83
C LYS A 412 23.15 -17.62 -50.61
N LEU A 413 23.28 -16.83 -49.55
CA LEU A 413 22.43 -15.67 -49.30
C LEU A 413 22.79 -14.50 -50.23
N ARG A 414 24.07 -14.32 -50.56
CA ARG A 414 24.55 -13.35 -51.56
C ARG A 414 24.07 -13.71 -52.96
N GLU A 415 24.15 -14.99 -53.36
CA GLU A 415 23.60 -15.52 -54.62
C GLU A 415 22.11 -15.17 -54.75
N LYS A 416 21.29 -15.59 -53.78
CA LYS A 416 19.85 -15.29 -53.74
C LYS A 416 19.51 -13.80 -53.70
N ARG A 417 20.39 -12.99 -53.11
CA ARG A 417 20.25 -11.52 -53.13
C ARG A 417 20.50 -10.97 -54.54
N LEU A 418 21.58 -11.39 -55.20
CA LEU A 418 21.91 -10.96 -56.57
C LEU A 418 20.86 -11.43 -57.60
N GLU A 419 20.27 -12.62 -57.41
CA GLU A 419 19.12 -13.09 -58.20
C GLU A 419 17.91 -12.17 -58.04
N ARG A 420 17.56 -11.80 -56.80
CA ARG A 420 16.46 -10.87 -56.51
C ARG A 420 16.73 -9.46 -57.02
N GLU A 421 17.96 -8.95 -56.90
CA GLU A 421 18.32 -7.62 -57.41
C GLU A 421 18.19 -7.56 -58.95
N LYS A 422 18.62 -8.61 -59.67
CA LYS A 422 18.39 -8.76 -61.12
C LYS A 422 16.91 -8.89 -61.48
N ALA A 423 16.12 -9.63 -60.70
CA ALA A 423 14.68 -9.77 -60.91
C ALA A 423 13.95 -8.41 -60.74
N VAL A 424 14.30 -7.65 -59.70
CA VAL A 424 13.77 -6.29 -59.46
C VAL A 424 14.21 -5.32 -60.56
N GLU A 425 15.44 -5.42 -61.08
CA GLU A 425 15.89 -4.60 -62.21
C GLU A 425 15.11 -4.90 -63.50
N LYS A 426 14.92 -6.19 -63.83
CA LYS A 426 14.09 -6.60 -64.97
C LYS A 426 12.63 -6.13 -64.81
N ALA A 427 12.06 -6.31 -63.62
CA ALA A 427 10.71 -5.85 -63.30
C ALA A 427 10.57 -4.32 -63.41
N ARG A 428 11.59 -3.55 -63.02
CA ARG A 428 11.64 -2.08 -63.22
C ARG A 428 11.71 -1.68 -64.69
N GLY A 429 12.29 -2.50 -65.56
CA GLY A 429 12.19 -2.33 -67.02
C GLY A 429 10.75 -2.48 -67.49
N GLN A 430 10.16 -3.66 -67.25
CA GLN A 430 8.78 -3.99 -67.63
C GLN A 430 7.75 -3.00 -67.06
N LEU A 431 7.98 -2.48 -65.84
CA LEU A 431 7.15 -1.46 -65.21
C LEU A 431 7.15 -0.14 -66.01
N LYS A 432 8.27 0.29 -66.58
CA LYS A 432 8.34 1.49 -67.43
C LYS A 432 7.56 1.30 -68.73
N ASP A 433 7.69 0.12 -69.34
CA ASP A 433 6.95 -0.22 -70.56
C ASP A 433 5.44 -0.23 -70.30
N ALA A 434 5.00 -0.77 -69.16
CA ALA A 434 3.61 -0.75 -68.71
C ALA A 434 3.10 0.67 -68.39
N ILE A 435 3.91 1.53 -67.74
CA ILE A 435 3.58 2.95 -67.56
C ILE A 435 3.41 3.64 -68.92
N ALA A 436 4.27 3.35 -69.89
CA ALA A 436 4.20 3.92 -71.25
C ALA A 436 3.03 3.38 -72.08
N ALA A 437 2.53 2.17 -71.80
CA ALA A 437 1.29 1.64 -72.37
C ALA A 437 0.07 2.38 -71.80
N ILE A 438 -0.05 2.43 -70.47
CA ILE A 438 -1.17 3.11 -69.78
C ILE A 438 -1.19 4.61 -70.09
N ALA A 439 -0.04 5.26 -70.32
CA ALA A 439 0.03 6.64 -70.79
C ALA A 439 -0.80 6.88 -72.07
N LYS A 440 -0.88 5.90 -72.98
CA LYS A 440 -1.67 5.99 -74.22
C LYS A 440 -3.16 5.77 -73.97
N GLU A 441 -3.51 4.84 -73.08
CA GLU A 441 -4.90 4.62 -72.64
C GLU A 441 -5.46 5.88 -71.95
N VAL A 442 -4.66 6.51 -71.10
CA VAL A 442 -5.00 7.77 -70.43
C VAL A 442 -5.09 8.94 -71.41
N GLN A 443 -4.27 8.97 -72.47
CA GLN A 443 -4.43 9.95 -73.57
C GLN A 443 -5.73 9.73 -74.37
N ALA A 444 -6.12 8.47 -74.63
CA ALA A 444 -7.39 8.16 -75.29
C ALA A 444 -8.61 8.53 -74.42
N ALA A 445 -8.55 8.27 -73.11
CA ALA A 445 -9.59 8.68 -72.16
C ALA A 445 -9.68 10.23 -72.03
N GLU A 446 -8.55 10.93 -71.97
CA GLU A 446 -8.50 12.41 -72.00
C GLU A 446 -9.17 12.97 -73.25
N ALA A 447 -8.93 12.38 -74.42
CA ALA A 447 -9.60 12.77 -75.66
C ALA A 447 -11.12 12.55 -75.62
N ALA A 448 -11.57 11.37 -75.17
CA ALA A 448 -13.00 11.06 -75.05
C ALA A 448 -13.75 11.97 -74.05
N VAL A 449 -13.11 12.31 -72.92
CA VAL A 449 -13.66 13.26 -71.93
C VAL A 449 -13.68 14.68 -72.50
N SER A 450 -12.66 15.08 -73.27
CA SER A 450 -12.62 16.39 -73.95
C SER A 450 -13.72 16.51 -75.02
N GLU A 451 -14.00 15.44 -75.77
CA GLU A 451 -15.11 15.39 -76.74
C GLU A 451 -16.47 15.49 -76.04
N ALA A 452 -16.69 14.74 -74.96
CA ALA A 452 -17.92 14.82 -74.17
C ALA A 452 -18.14 16.24 -73.59
N GLU A 453 -17.10 16.88 -73.05
CA GLU A 453 -17.18 18.27 -72.60
C GLU A 453 -17.48 19.24 -73.77
N ALA A 454 -16.88 19.04 -74.95
CA ALA A 454 -17.13 19.88 -76.13
C ALA A 454 -18.59 19.80 -76.63
N GLN A 455 -19.22 18.62 -76.56
CA GLN A 455 -20.63 18.45 -76.92
C GLN A 455 -21.59 19.03 -75.87
N VAL A 456 -21.25 18.94 -74.57
CA VAL A 456 -22.12 19.35 -73.46
C VAL A 456 -22.04 20.86 -73.15
N ASN A 457 -20.85 21.47 -73.20
CA ASN A 457 -20.66 22.90 -72.89
C ASN A 457 -21.61 23.87 -73.63
N PRO A 458 -21.95 23.70 -74.94
CA PRO A 458 -22.88 24.61 -75.62
C PRO A 458 -24.37 24.39 -75.28
N LEU A 459 -24.76 23.31 -74.60
CA LEU A 459 -26.17 22.95 -74.38
C LEU A 459 -26.95 24.05 -73.63
N GLY A 460 -26.35 24.66 -72.61
CA GLY A 460 -26.97 25.72 -71.82
C GLY A 460 -27.37 26.98 -72.60
N LYS A 461 -26.80 27.21 -73.80
CA LYS A 461 -27.28 28.26 -74.72
C LYS A 461 -28.47 27.77 -75.55
N LYS A 462 -28.35 26.57 -76.10
CA LYS A 462 -29.36 25.91 -76.96
C LYS A 462 -30.72 25.70 -76.29
N VAL A 463 -30.80 25.68 -74.95
CA VAL A 463 -32.06 25.67 -74.18
C VAL A 463 -33.05 26.73 -74.66
N ARG A 464 -32.57 27.94 -74.98
CA ARG A 464 -33.42 29.06 -75.39
C ARG A 464 -33.95 28.85 -76.82
N GLU A 465 -33.03 28.46 -77.71
CA GLU A 465 -33.23 28.29 -79.16
C GLU A 465 -34.12 27.09 -79.53
N LEU A 466 -33.98 25.96 -78.84
CA LEU A 466 -34.63 24.69 -79.24
C LEU A 466 -36.05 24.52 -78.68
N THR A 467 -36.88 23.78 -79.41
CA THR A 467 -38.18 23.28 -78.91
C THR A 467 -37.96 22.12 -77.93
N THR A 468 -38.92 21.85 -77.04
CA THR A 468 -38.75 20.83 -75.99
C THR A 468 -38.43 19.42 -76.53
N PRO A 469 -39.09 18.92 -77.59
CA PRO A 469 -38.70 17.65 -78.22
C PRO A 469 -37.26 17.65 -78.75
N ALA A 470 -36.82 18.76 -79.35
CA ALA A 470 -35.45 18.90 -79.86
C ALA A 470 -34.39 19.00 -78.75
N ILE A 471 -34.77 19.45 -77.53
CA ILE A 471 -33.91 19.41 -76.35
C ILE A 471 -33.71 17.95 -75.89
N TYR A 472 -34.77 17.15 -75.77
CA TYR A 472 -34.65 15.73 -75.45
C TYR A 472 -33.86 14.95 -76.51
N GLU A 473 -34.19 15.12 -77.79
CA GLU A 473 -33.44 14.50 -78.90
C GLU A 473 -31.94 14.81 -78.87
N LEU A 474 -31.55 16.04 -78.49
CA LEU A 474 -30.15 16.42 -78.41
C LEU A 474 -29.48 15.88 -77.14
N ALA A 475 -30.20 15.82 -76.01
CA ALA A 475 -29.71 15.16 -74.80
C ALA A 475 -29.43 13.67 -75.05
N ASP A 476 -30.35 12.97 -75.72
CA ASP A 476 -30.27 11.54 -76.01
C ASP A 476 -29.13 11.19 -76.99
N LYS A 477 -28.73 12.15 -77.85
CA LYS A 477 -27.57 12.02 -78.76
C LYS A 477 -26.23 12.25 -78.04
N VAL A 478 -26.19 13.10 -77.02
CA VAL A 478 -24.96 13.44 -76.28
C VAL A 478 -24.72 12.51 -75.07
N GLU A 479 -25.77 12.01 -74.43
CA GLU A 479 -25.69 11.07 -73.31
C GLU A 479 -24.81 9.83 -73.56
N PRO A 480 -24.91 9.09 -74.69
CA PRO A 480 -24.04 7.95 -74.93
C PRO A 480 -22.56 8.32 -75.03
N VAL A 481 -22.23 9.54 -75.49
CA VAL A 481 -20.85 10.05 -75.56
C VAL A 481 -20.31 10.33 -74.14
N VAL A 482 -21.12 10.97 -73.29
CA VAL A 482 -20.77 11.19 -71.87
C VAL A 482 -20.57 9.85 -71.15
N ARG A 483 -21.51 8.90 -71.30
CA ARG A 483 -21.42 7.55 -70.70
C ARG A 483 -20.20 6.77 -71.22
N ALA A 484 -19.87 6.86 -72.51
CA ALA A 484 -18.67 6.24 -73.07
C ALA A 484 -17.38 6.84 -72.50
N SER A 485 -17.31 8.17 -72.37
CA SER A 485 -16.16 8.86 -71.73
C SER A 485 -15.98 8.45 -70.25
N SER A 486 -17.09 8.21 -69.54
CA SER A 486 -17.10 7.71 -68.17
C SER A 486 -16.48 6.30 -68.08
N SER A 487 -16.89 5.40 -68.97
CA SER A 487 -16.37 4.02 -69.04
C SER A 487 -14.87 3.97 -69.37
N THR A 488 -14.41 4.72 -70.38
CA THR A 488 -13.00 4.74 -70.78
C THR A 488 -12.10 5.37 -69.72
N ALA A 489 -12.55 6.44 -69.06
CA ALA A 489 -11.86 7.04 -67.92
C ALA A 489 -11.73 6.08 -66.72
N ALA A 490 -12.81 5.36 -66.38
CA ALA A 490 -12.79 4.37 -65.31
C ALA A 490 -11.84 3.20 -65.61
N ALA A 491 -11.83 2.72 -66.85
CA ALA A 491 -10.91 1.68 -67.31
C ALA A 491 -9.44 2.12 -67.20
N ALA A 492 -9.10 3.30 -67.76
CA ALA A 492 -7.73 3.82 -67.73
C ALA A 492 -7.23 4.12 -66.31
N ARG A 493 -8.12 4.58 -65.42
CA ARG A 493 -7.82 4.73 -63.99
C ARG A 493 -7.54 3.38 -63.31
N LYS A 494 -8.39 2.38 -63.53
CA LYS A 494 -8.22 1.04 -62.96
C LYS A 494 -6.94 0.35 -63.46
N ALA A 495 -6.60 0.53 -64.74
CA ALA A 495 -5.35 0.06 -65.30
C ALA A 495 -4.14 0.68 -64.58
N PHE A 496 -4.15 1.99 -64.34
CA PHE A 496 -3.08 2.67 -63.60
C PHE A 496 -2.98 2.20 -62.14
N GLU A 497 -4.11 2.04 -61.44
CA GLU A 497 -4.12 1.60 -60.04
C GLU A 497 -3.64 0.13 -59.90
N GLY A 498 -3.98 -0.73 -60.86
CA GLY A 498 -3.56 -2.14 -60.92
C GLY A 498 -2.18 -2.41 -61.56
N LEU A 499 -1.46 -1.38 -62.02
CA LEU A 499 -0.17 -1.46 -62.73
C LEU A 499 0.88 -2.37 -62.08
N VAL A 500 0.89 -2.49 -60.76
CA VAL A 500 1.89 -3.27 -60.02
C VAL A 500 1.40 -4.67 -59.63
N ASP A 501 0.11 -4.96 -59.76
CA ASP A 501 -0.50 -6.18 -59.24
C ASP A 501 -0.13 -7.43 -60.08
N GLY A 502 0.29 -7.23 -61.34
CA GLY A 502 0.81 -8.28 -62.22
C GLY A 502 2.25 -8.73 -61.93
N PHE A 503 2.92 -8.17 -60.92
CA PHE A 503 4.29 -8.55 -60.52
C PHE A 503 4.29 -9.43 -59.26
N GLU A 504 5.34 -10.23 -59.06
CA GLU A 504 5.48 -11.10 -57.88
C GLU A 504 5.31 -10.33 -56.57
N ALA A 505 4.52 -10.86 -55.64
CA ALA A 505 4.16 -10.21 -54.37
C ALA A 505 5.37 -9.64 -53.60
N GLY A 506 6.49 -10.39 -53.55
CA GLY A 506 7.72 -9.96 -52.87
C GLY A 506 8.47 -8.79 -53.52
N MET A 507 8.06 -8.35 -54.72
CA MET A 507 8.59 -7.16 -55.40
C MET A 507 7.61 -5.99 -55.40
N GLN A 508 6.30 -6.24 -55.22
CA GLN A 508 5.25 -5.23 -55.43
C GLN A 508 5.47 -3.94 -54.64
N ASP A 509 5.80 -3.98 -53.35
CA ASP A 509 6.03 -2.77 -52.57
C ASP A 509 7.19 -1.92 -53.09
N THR A 510 8.27 -2.57 -53.56
CA THR A 510 9.42 -1.88 -54.16
C THR A 510 9.06 -1.23 -55.50
N LEU A 511 8.15 -1.85 -56.26
CA LEU A 511 7.66 -1.33 -57.53
C LEU A 511 6.62 -0.21 -57.31
N ARG A 512 5.69 -0.36 -56.36
CA ARG A 512 4.77 0.71 -55.92
C ARG A 512 5.55 1.94 -55.43
N ALA A 513 6.68 1.75 -54.73
CA ALA A 513 7.58 2.83 -54.36
C ALA A 513 8.25 3.51 -55.57
N VAL A 514 8.66 2.74 -56.59
CA VAL A 514 9.17 3.30 -57.86
C VAL A 514 8.08 4.12 -58.58
N VAL A 515 6.86 3.58 -58.75
CA VAL A 515 5.72 4.32 -59.34
C VAL A 515 5.43 5.62 -58.57
N LYS A 516 5.44 5.58 -57.23
CA LYS A 516 5.28 6.76 -56.36
C LYS A 516 6.46 7.74 -56.42
N SER A 517 7.62 7.33 -56.91
CA SER A 517 8.77 8.22 -57.12
C SER A 517 8.77 8.88 -58.50
N ASP A 518 8.38 8.14 -59.54
CA ASP A 518 8.48 8.52 -60.95
C ASP A 518 7.59 9.73 -61.30
N GLN A 519 8.19 10.76 -61.90
CA GLN A 519 7.53 12.00 -62.28
C GLN A 519 6.63 11.84 -63.51
N PHE A 520 6.85 10.82 -64.35
CA PHE A 520 5.98 10.49 -65.48
C PHE A 520 4.73 9.76 -65.00
N ALA A 521 4.90 8.72 -64.16
CA ALA A 521 3.77 8.02 -63.54
C ALA A 521 2.86 8.95 -62.72
N LYS A 522 3.44 9.89 -61.95
CA LYS A 522 2.67 10.94 -61.24
C LYS A 522 1.80 11.78 -62.17
N LYS A 523 2.31 12.19 -63.34
CA LYS A 523 1.55 13.00 -64.31
C LYS A 523 0.34 12.22 -64.84
N ILE A 524 0.56 10.95 -65.21
CA ILE A 524 -0.50 10.03 -65.69
C ILE A 524 -1.56 9.84 -64.60
N HIS A 525 -1.16 9.58 -63.35
CA HIS A 525 -2.11 9.47 -62.23
C HIS A 525 -2.94 10.74 -62.05
N MET A 526 -2.29 11.91 -62.04
CA MET A 526 -2.96 13.21 -61.90
C MET A 526 -3.89 13.54 -63.09
N GLN A 527 -3.70 12.92 -64.26
CA GLN A 527 -4.68 12.97 -65.35
C GLN A 527 -5.89 12.06 -65.05
N THR A 528 -5.67 10.80 -64.66
CA THR A 528 -6.79 9.88 -64.31
C THR A 528 -7.70 10.41 -63.20
N LEU A 529 -7.13 11.10 -62.20
CA LEU A 529 -7.89 11.73 -61.11
C LEU A 529 -8.73 12.94 -61.56
N ARG A 530 -8.39 13.57 -62.70
CA ARG A 530 -9.14 14.71 -63.26
C ARG A 530 -10.33 14.29 -64.11
N PHE A 531 -10.40 13.06 -64.58
CA PHE A 531 -11.51 12.61 -65.43
C PHE A 531 -12.86 12.63 -64.67
N ALA A 532 -12.91 12.06 -63.46
CA ALA A 532 -14.15 11.97 -62.68
C ALA A 532 -14.86 13.33 -62.45
N PRO A 533 -14.20 14.41 -61.98
CA PRO A 533 -14.84 15.72 -61.84
C PRO A 533 -15.12 16.43 -63.19
N ARG A 534 -14.53 15.99 -64.31
CA ARG A 534 -14.87 16.49 -65.64
C ARG A 534 -16.16 15.84 -66.15
N ILE A 535 -16.19 14.51 -66.14
CA ILE A 535 -17.37 13.70 -66.48
C ILE A 535 -18.58 14.09 -65.64
N SER A 536 -18.42 14.21 -64.31
CA SER A 536 -19.53 14.59 -63.42
C SER A 536 -20.08 15.99 -63.72
N ARG A 537 -19.27 16.94 -64.21
CA ARG A 537 -19.79 18.24 -64.70
C ARG A 537 -20.54 18.10 -66.02
N ALA A 538 -20.09 17.23 -66.92
CA ALA A 538 -20.79 16.95 -68.17
C ALA A 538 -22.14 16.25 -67.92
N GLU A 539 -22.18 15.25 -67.03
CA GLU A 539 -23.41 14.60 -66.56
C GLU A 539 -24.37 15.64 -65.95
N ASN A 540 -23.90 16.45 -64.99
CA ASN A 540 -24.71 17.51 -64.36
C ASN A 540 -25.26 18.57 -65.35
N LEU A 541 -24.52 18.88 -66.42
CA LEU A 541 -24.97 19.83 -67.45
C LEU A 541 -26.00 19.21 -68.40
N LEU A 542 -25.88 17.92 -68.73
CA LEU A 542 -26.87 17.19 -69.52
C LEU A 542 -28.18 16.98 -68.74
N ASP A 543 -28.06 16.68 -67.45
CA ASP A 543 -29.18 16.64 -66.50
C ASP A 543 -29.92 17.98 -66.39
N ARG A 544 -29.17 19.09 -66.30
CA ARG A 544 -29.75 20.45 -66.32
C ARG A 544 -30.44 20.75 -67.65
N PHE A 545 -29.84 20.34 -68.77
CA PHE A 545 -30.43 20.52 -70.10
C PHE A 545 -31.79 19.79 -70.23
N ARG A 546 -31.93 18.58 -69.66
CA ARG A 546 -33.23 17.88 -69.56
C ARG A 546 -34.21 18.60 -68.61
N ARG A 547 -33.78 19.02 -67.42
CA ARG A 547 -34.65 19.78 -66.47
C ARG A 547 -35.10 21.15 -66.98
N ASP A 548 -34.29 21.81 -67.81
CA ASP A 548 -34.69 23.04 -68.49
C ASP A 548 -35.68 22.79 -69.64
N ALA A 549 -35.75 21.56 -70.15
CA ALA A 549 -36.82 21.11 -71.04
C ALA A 549 -38.15 20.97 -70.27
N GLU A 550 -38.13 20.27 -69.13
CA GLU A 550 -39.28 20.10 -68.22
C GLU A 550 -39.89 21.47 -67.85
N ARG A 551 -39.06 22.40 -67.36
CA ARG A 551 -39.45 23.79 -67.06
C ARG A 551 -40.06 24.53 -68.26
N LYS A 552 -39.56 24.28 -69.47
CA LYS A 552 -40.07 24.91 -70.71
C LYS A 552 -41.41 24.30 -71.16
N GLU A 553 -41.78 23.12 -70.68
CA GLU A 553 -43.13 22.56 -70.78
C GLU A 553 -44.06 23.05 -69.66
N GLU A 554 -43.57 23.14 -68.42
CA GLU A 554 -44.34 23.71 -67.30
C GLU A 554 -44.76 25.16 -67.56
N LEU A 555 -43.84 26.01 -68.04
CA LEU A 555 -44.13 27.39 -68.41
C LEU A 555 -45.19 27.49 -69.52
N LYS A 556 -45.12 26.63 -70.55
CA LYS A 556 -46.15 26.57 -71.60
C LYS A 556 -47.52 26.18 -71.05
N ARG A 557 -47.59 25.17 -70.18
CA ARG A 557 -48.84 24.75 -69.54
C ARG A 557 -49.43 25.87 -68.68
N LEU A 558 -48.60 26.64 -67.98
CA LEU A 558 -49.03 27.81 -67.21
C LEU A 558 -49.50 28.97 -68.12
N GLU A 559 -48.86 29.20 -69.26
CA GLU A 559 -49.33 30.17 -70.28
C GLU A 559 -50.64 29.73 -70.94
N GLU A 560 -50.81 28.45 -71.24
CA GLU A 560 -52.03 27.86 -71.78
C GLU A 560 -53.18 27.94 -70.76
N GLN A 561 -52.92 27.65 -69.48
CA GLN A 561 -53.90 27.84 -68.39
C GLN A 561 -54.34 29.31 -68.28
N ARG A 562 -53.39 30.26 -68.29
CA ARG A 562 -53.69 31.70 -68.29
C ARG A 562 -54.50 32.13 -69.50
N LYS A 563 -54.22 31.61 -70.70
CA LYS A 563 -55.02 31.88 -71.91
C LYS A 563 -56.45 31.34 -71.77
N VAL A 564 -56.63 30.14 -71.25
CA VAL A 564 -57.97 29.56 -70.98
C VAL A 564 -58.72 30.35 -69.91
N GLU A 565 -58.04 30.92 -68.92
CA GLU A 565 -58.64 31.84 -67.94
C GLU A 565 -59.01 33.19 -68.56
N GLU A 566 -58.17 33.74 -69.45
CA GLU A 566 -58.44 34.97 -70.19
C GLU A 566 -59.58 34.80 -71.22
N GLU A 567 -59.64 33.66 -71.91
CA GLU A 567 -60.73 33.29 -72.83
C GLU A 567 -62.05 33.10 -72.08
N LYS A 568 -62.05 32.50 -70.88
CA LYS A 568 -63.22 32.47 -70.00
C LYS A 568 -63.67 33.88 -69.62
N ARG A 569 -62.75 34.75 -69.21
CA ARG A 569 -63.07 36.15 -68.87
C ARG A 569 -63.65 36.91 -70.06
N LYS A 570 -63.09 36.72 -71.26
CA LYS A 570 -63.62 37.29 -72.52
C LYS A 570 -64.98 36.70 -72.90
N ALA A 571 -65.23 35.43 -72.64
CA ALA A 571 -66.55 34.81 -72.84
C ALA A 571 -67.60 35.38 -71.87
N GLU A 572 -67.24 35.62 -70.60
CA GLU A 572 -68.09 36.31 -69.63
C GLU A 572 -68.36 37.78 -70.02
N GLU A 573 -67.36 38.47 -70.57
CA GLU A 573 -67.49 39.82 -71.15
C GLU A 573 -68.37 39.81 -72.43
N GLU A 574 -68.24 38.81 -73.30
CA GLU A 574 -69.10 38.64 -74.47
C GLU A 574 -70.55 38.30 -74.12
N VAL A 575 -70.81 37.52 -73.07
CA VAL A 575 -72.17 37.26 -72.58
C VAL A 575 -72.80 38.56 -72.10
N LYS A 576 -72.10 39.34 -71.26
CA LYS A 576 -72.54 40.68 -70.83
C LYS A 576 -72.75 41.63 -72.03
N LYS A 577 -71.92 41.54 -73.07
CA LYS A 577 -72.07 42.33 -74.30
C LYS A 577 -73.28 41.88 -75.12
N LYS A 578 -73.59 40.58 -75.20
CA LYS A 578 -74.77 40.05 -75.91
C LYS A 578 -76.06 40.42 -75.17
N GLU A 579 -76.07 40.35 -73.84
CA GLU A 579 -77.13 40.92 -72.99
C GLU A 579 -77.30 42.45 -73.14
N ALA A 580 -76.32 43.15 -73.70
CA ALA A 580 -76.40 44.57 -74.06
C ALA A 580 -76.73 44.81 -75.55
N GLU A 581 -76.38 43.89 -76.45
CA GLU A 581 -76.69 43.96 -77.88
C GLU A 581 -78.12 43.53 -78.21
N GLU A 582 -78.72 42.58 -77.48
CA GLU A 582 -80.17 42.28 -77.63
C GLU A 582 -81.01 43.52 -77.32
N LYS A 583 -80.60 44.31 -76.31
CA LYS A 583 -81.21 45.60 -75.95
C LYS A 583 -81.07 46.67 -77.05
N LYS A 584 -80.13 46.51 -78.00
CA LYS A 584 -79.89 47.43 -79.13
C LYS A 584 -80.42 46.92 -80.48
N LYS A 585 -80.45 45.61 -80.72
CA LYS A 585 -81.04 45.06 -81.97
C LYS A 585 -82.56 45.25 -82.02
N ALA A 586 -83.21 45.30 -80.86
CA ALA A 586 -84.58 45.79 -80.68
C ALA A 586 -84.78 47.28 -81.05
N GLU A 587 -83.70 48.05 -81.24
CA GLU A 587 -83.70 49.48 -81.58
C GLU A 587 -83.42 49.72 -83.08
N GLU A 588 -82.64 48.86 -83.74
CA GLU A 588 -82.16 49.08 -85.12
C GLU A 588 -82.98 48.39 -86.23
N GLU A 589 -83.74 47.34 -85.92
CA GLU A 589 -84.68 46.71 -86.90
C GLU A 589 -85.73 47.72 -87.44
N ALA A 590 -85.91 48.85 -86.73
CA ALA A 590 -86.68 50.01 -87.15
C ALA A 590 -86.18 50.70 -88.44
N LYS A 591 -84.91 50.53 -88.86
CA LYS A 591 -84.31 51.30 -89.96
C LYS A 591 -84.23 50.58 -91.31
N LYS A 592 -83.80 49.31 -91.36
CA LYS A 592 -83.19 48.71 -92.57
C LYS A 592 -84.15 48.38 -93.73
N LYS A 593 -85.36 48.93 -93.76
CA LYS A 593 -86.34 48.83 -94.86
C LYS A 593 -86.18 49.97 -95.89
N GLU A 594 -85.08 50.72 -95.84
CA GLU A 594 -84.91 52.04 -96.45
C GLU A 594 -84.03 52.07 -97.72
N GLU A 595 -83.26 51.02 -98.05
CA GLU A 595 -82.25 51.10 -99.14
C GLU A 595 -82.27 49.99 -100.21
N GLU A 596 -83.14 48.98 -100.11
CA GLU A 596 -83.13 47.80 -100.99
C GLU A 596 -83.37 48.12 -102.48
N GLU A 597 -83.88 49.31 -102.79
CA GLU A 597 -84.14 49.84 -104.14
C GLU A 597 -82.88 50.02 -105.02
N LYS A 598 -81.72 50.32 -104.44
CA LYS A 598 -80.60 50.94 -105.19
C LYS A 598 -79.80 49.98 -106.09
N ALA A 599 -79.80 48.67 -105.79
CA ALA A 599 -78.78 47.75 -106.32
C ALA A 599 -79.04 47.20 -107.74
N ALA A 600 -80.26 47.37 -108.29
CA ALA A 600 -80.62 46.80 -109.59
C ALA A 600 -79.81 47.36 -110.80
N GLN A 601 -79.15 48.51 -110.64
CA GLN A 601 -78.55 49.26 -111.75
C GLN A 601 -77.34 48.60 -112.43
N LYS A 602 -76.57 47.73 -111.76
CA LYS A 602 -75.24 47.31 -112.25
C LYS A 602 -75.17 45.95 -112.96
N ALA A 603 -76.29 45.23 -113.07
CA ALA A 603 -76.31 43.88 -113.64
C ALA A 603 -76.17 43.82 -115.18
N ALA A 604 -76.25 44.95 -115.89
CA ALA A 604 -76.23 44.99 -117.36
C ALA A 604 -74.82 45.07 -117.99
N GLU A 605 -73.79 45.38 -117.20
CA GLU A 605 -72.51 45.93 -117.70
C GLU A 605 -71.46 44.84 -118.06
N LYS A 606 -71.88 43.66 -118.52
CA LYS A 606 -70.97 42.50 -118.72
C LYS A 606 -71.23 41.62 -119.96
N GLU A 607 -71.92 42.13 -120.97
CA GLU A 607 -71.90 41.57 -122.34
C GLU A 607 -71.35 42.60 -123.34
N ALA A 608 -70.75 42.10 -124.43
CA ALA A 608 -70.38 42.84 -125.65
C ALA A 608 -69.34 44.00 -125.53
N ALA A 609 -68.10 43.61 -125.23
CA ALA A 609 -66.88 44.19 -125.80
C ALA A 609 -65.84 43.05 -125.87
N ASP A 610 -65.23 42.64 -126.98
CA ASP A 610 -65.07 43.20 -128.33
C ASP A 610 -64.47 44.61 -128.38
N GLU A 611 -63.38 44.75 -129.16
CA GLU A 611 -62.41 45.85 -129.18
C GLU A 611 -61.47 46.07 -127.95
N ALA A 612 -60.21 46.37 -128.30
CA ALA A 612 -59.25 47.28 -127.64
C ALA A 612 -58.62 47.04 -126.23
N LYS A 613 -57.31 46.74 -126.25
CA LYS A 613 -56.18 47.38 -125.52
C LYS A 613 -56.26 47.74 -124.00
N ALA A 614 -55.44 47.01 -123.23
CA ALA A 614 -54.29 47.50 -122.42
C ALA A 614 -54.43 48.40 -121.16
N ALA A 615 -53.77 47.91 -120.08
CA ALA A 615 -52.97 48.60 -119.05
C ALA A 615 -53.61 49.27 -117.79
N GLU A 616 -53.31 48.65 -116.63
CA GLU A 616 -52.62 49.25 -115.45
C GLU A 616 -53.37 50.06 -114.33
N GLU A 617 -53.53 49.42 -113.15
CA GLU A 617 -53.55 49.97 -111.75
C GLU A 617 -54.61 51.04 -111.33
N PRO A 618 -54.76 51.47 -110.03
CA PRO A 618 -54.06 51.14 -108.76
C PRO A 618 -55.03 50.79 -107.56
N ALA A 619 -54.59 51.06 -106.30
CA ALA A 619 -55.25 50.85 -105.00
C ALA A 619 -56.35 51.91 -104.63
N GLU A 620 -56.92 52.14 -103.42
CA GLU A 620 -56.77 51.71 -101.99
C GLU A 620 -58.20 51.89 -101.30
N GLY A 621 -58.53 51.92 -99.99
CA GLY A 621 -57.84 51.78 -98.69
C GLY A 621 -58.66 52.28 -97.46
N GLU A 622 -58.62 51.55 -96.32
CA GLU A 622 -58.80 52.04 -94.90
C GLU A 622 -60.12 52.76 -94.44
N PRO A 623 -60.33 53.24 -93.17
CA PRO A 623 -59.82 52.86 -91.81
C PRO A 623 -60.86 52.86 -90.62
N GLU A 624 -60.41 52.45 -89.40
CA GLU A 624 -60.73 52.96 -88.01
C GLU A 624 -62.20 53.10 -87.45
N ALA A 625 -62.55 53.36 -86.16
CA ALA A 625 -61.99 53.56 -84.77
C ALA A 625 -63.19 53.50 -83.74
N THR A 626 -63.21 53.61 -82.39
CA THR A 626 -62.42 53.47 -81.10
C THR A 626 -63.49 53.45 -79.94
N GLU A 627 -63.31 53.39 -78.59
CA GLU A 627 -62.23 53.28 -77.58
C GLU A 627 -62.70 52.26 -76.46
N THR A 628 -62.49 52.26 -75.11
CA THR A 628 -61.93 53.09 -74.00
C THR A 628 -60.86 52.28 -73.21
N LYS A 629 -60.23 52.62 -72.05
CA LYS A 629 -60.43 53.48 -70.85
C LYS A 629 -61.45 53.02 -69.78
N ASP A 630 -61.27 53.22 -68.45
CA ASP A 630 -60.36 54.12 -67.67
C ASP A 630 -59.55 53.47 -66.49
N GLU A 631 -58.60 54.24 -65.91
CA GLU A 631 -57.51 53.89 -64.94
C GLU A 631 -57.93 53.73 -63.42
N GLU A 632 -57.09 53.56 -62.35
CA GLU A 632 -55.67 53.93 -62.04
C GLU A 632 -55.04 53.20 -60.80
N LYS A 633 -53.72 53.42 -60.55
CA LYS A 633 -52.93 53.23 -59.28
C LYS A 633 -52.61 51.78 -58.79
N MET A 634 -51.76 51.51 -57.76
CA MET A 634 -51.16 52.35 -56.68
C MET A 634 -49.71 51.94 -56.23
N ASP A 635 -49.18 52.64 -55.23
CA ASP A 635 -47.81 52.74 -54.64
C ASP A 635 -47.53 51.70 -53.50
N GLY A 636 -46.38 51.56 -52.80
CA GLY A 636 -45.07 52.27 -52.65
C GLY A 636 -44.49 51.98 -51.21
N GLU A 637 -43.28 52.33 -50.73
CA GLU A 637 -41.94 52.69 -51.26
C GLU A 637 -40.88 52.70 -50.08
N GLY A 638 -39.56 52.65 -50.34
CA GLY A 638 -38.46 52.92 -49.36
C GLY A 638 -37.48 51.74 -49.04
N ALA A 639 -36.13 51.83 -48.90
CA ALA A 639 -35.13 52.85 -48.44
C ALA A 639 -34.70 52.69 -46.95
N GLU A 640 -33.43 52.83 -46.48
CA GLU A 640 -32.07 52.94 -47.08
C GLU A 640 -30.97 52.69 -45.98
N GLU A 641 -29.67 52.82 -46.32
CA GLU A 641 -28.48 53.06 -45.46
C GLU A 641 -27.89 51.96 -44.52
N ALA A 642 -26.62 52.01 -44.05
CA ALA A 642 -25.33 52.45 -44.64
C ALA A 642 -24.13 52.13 -43.69
N GLU A 643 -22.96 51.75 -44.24
CA GLU A 643 -21.59 51.81 -43.64
C GLU A 643 -21.32 51.11 -42.27
N LYS A 644 -20.08 50.85 -41.79
CA LYS A 644 -18.71 51.15 -42.26
C LYS A 644 -17.71 50.03 -41.87
N ALA A 645 -16.47 50.16 -42.33
CA ALA A 645 -15.29 49.29 -42.11
C ALA A 645 -14.73 49.35 -40.65
N GLU A 646 -13.63 48.68 -40.23
CA GLU A 646 -12.47 48.13 -40.97
C GLU A 646 -11.67 47.07 -40.15
N ASP A 647 -10.85 46.27 -40.85
CA ASP A 647 -9.68 45.43 -40.51
C ASP A 647 -9.43 44.70 -39.16
N GLY A 648 -8.66 43.59 -39.23
CA GLY A 648 -8.09 42.87 -38.07
C GLY A 648 -7.78 41.37 -38.27
N ASP A 649 -6.60 41.03 -38.81
CA ASP A 649 -6.14 39.61 -38.97
C ASP A 649 -5.94 38.87 -37.62
N GLY A 650 -6.20 37.55 -37.55
CA GLY A 650 -5.86 36.84 -36.29
C GLY A 650 -6.25 35.38 -35.95
N LYS A 651 -6.35 34.42 -36.89
CA LYS A 651 -5.77 33.06 -36.69
C LYS A 651 -6.25 32.11 -35.54
N ARG A 652 -7.16 31.16 -35.89
CA ARG A 652 -7.24 29.72 -35.44
C ARG A 652 -7.65 29.45 -33.96
N LYS A 653 -8.20 28.28 -33.54
CA LYS A 653 -8.52 26.97 -34.17
C LYS A 653 -9.65 26.22 -33.40
N ALA A 654 -10.16 25.12 -33.98
CA ALA A 654 -11.08 24.06 -33.47
C ALA A 654 -11.09 23.73 -31.95
N GLY A 655 -12.15 23.10 -31.41
CA GLY A 655 -13.38 22.51 -32.00
C GLY A 655 -14.18 21.69 -30.96
N GLU A 656 -14.88 20.61 -31.38
CA GLU A 656 -15.59 19.62 -30.51
C GLU A 656 -16.91 20.17 -29.87
N ALA A 657 -18.04 19.44 -29.72
CA ALA A 657 -18.59 18.23 -30.34
C ALA A 657 -20.14 18.26 -30.25
N LEU A 658 -20.84 17.36 -30.96
CA LEU A 658 -22.23 16.97 -30.70
C LEU A 658 -22.41 15.47 -30.94
N ASP A 659 -23.22 14.83 -30.10
CA ASP A 659 -23.58 13.41 -30.12
C ASP A 659 -25.07 13.28 -29.77
N GLU A 660 -25.81 12.44 -30.48
CA GLU A 660 -27.18 12.07 -30.15
C GLU A 660 -27.62 10.81 -30.93
N SER A 661 -28.13 9.79 -30.24
CA SER A 661 -28.73 8.57 -30.82
C SER A 661 -29.51 7.78 -29.75
N PRO A 662 -30.76 7.33 -30.01
CA PRO A 662 -31.55 6.60 -29.01
C PRO A 662 -31.74 5.08 -29.27
N ASP A 663 -31.91 4.38 -28.15
CA ASP A 663 -32.74 3.19 -27.87
C ASP A 663 -32.47 1.75 -28.42
N GLU A 664 -32.14 0.91 -27.44
CA GLU A 664 -32.76 -0.39 -27.09
C GLU A 664 -32.33 -1.73 -27.78
N PRO A 665 -32.43 -2.89 -27.07
CA PRO A 665 -31.50 -4.01 -27.29
C PRO A 665 -32.11 -5.43 -27.46
N ALA A 666 -31.37 -6.37 -28.08
CA ALA A 666 -31.74 -7.79 -28.07
C ALA A 666 -30.57 -8.81 -28.11
N ALA A 667 -30.52 -9.67 -27.09
CA ALA A 667 -30.16 -11.10 -27.05
C ALA A 667 -28.98 -11.70 -27.87
N LYS A 668 -28.01 -12.25 -27.11
CA LYS A 668 -27.38 -13.59 -27.21
C LYS A 668 -27.06 -14.22 -28.59
N ALA A 669 -25.77 -14.47 -28.83
CA ALA A 669 -25.26 -15.77 -29.32
C ALA A 669 -23.81 -15.99 -28.85
N ALA A 670 -23.35 -17.24 -28.78
CA ALA A 670 -21.97 -17.59 -28.38
C ALA A 670 -21.40 -18.74 -29.24
N LYS A 671 -20.11 -18.61 -29.60
CA LYS A 671 -19.11 -19.58 -30.10
C LYS A 671 -17.80 -18.78 -30.32
N THR A 672 -16.56 -19.23 -30.14
CA THR A 672 -15.94 -20.54 -29.87
C THR A 672 -16.16 -21.60 -30.95
N GLU A 673 -15.41 -21.50 -32.05
CA GLU A 673 -14.18 -22.30 -32.23
C GLU A 673 -13.03 -21.37 -32.66
#